data_AF-A0A522BFH4-F1
#
_entry.id   AF-A0A522BFH4-F1
#
_cell.length_a   1.000
_cell.length_b   1.000
_cell.length_c   1.000
_cell.angle_alpha   90.00
_cell.angle_beta   90.00
_cell.angle_gamma   90.00
#
_symmetry.space_group_name_H-M   'P 1'
#
loop_
_entity.id
_entity.type
_entity.pdbx_description
1 polymer ?
#
loop_
_entity_poly.entity_id
_entity_poly.type
_entity_poly.pdbx_seq_one_letter_code
_entity_poly.pdbx_strand_id
1 'polypeptide(L)'
;MKKLKKTIIALLVGIVSALLVIAAKDSYVLDRLELISYDIRMVFTRSDKPANQGVAVVLVDEASLKAMNPVIGRWPWPRSVMADILEYISMGEPRAVLLDVLFVENERNGVNQDSGYSEGDMRLSGVTASAGNYIHAAQFMRDAEDEFNKDLLGKPLPPEFIERFSVSYTPDSMKQAADSLPNSYALPIEPIQSAAQAVGAVDFAPDSDGVFRRTRLLRPYDGDYFPMLGFTPVAFGEGGHPFRLTPERLYLKDYSIPLDGKGNYLVNLYGNFNTYSISGIAASIQMMMKGETEHLIIAPGEFSDKYVFIGSSAVGVYDLKSTPLSGKTPGVFLQASVLSNCLDKDFLTPAPPWFGNVIAILLAIFASWAVTFAPRLWEKVAGPLSFIALYVAGAAYAFVIGSVWPVMIVAASGVLSASSAFVVFSMTEGQERRRVRKLFSVYVPPEVVEELISHDEERSAAQFGSEENVTVLFSDIRSFTTISEQLTAPRVVEMLNVYFSEMTDVIFEYRGTIDKFIGDAIMGFWGAPIREPNHAEKAVLASLLMLERLEKVNAELQKRGFAPLAIGIGLNTGTAVLGNIGSAKKLNYTVIGETVNLASRVEGLTKGYGCPLIITEFTCRALGGKIPCGVLDAVRVKGKTEPVRIYQPLVRLNPSPEELEIARATAKVMEEAFNLYLARKWQESINLYLTLAQNVYTRKMIERINHYMQNDPGENWDGVLGMETK
;
A
#
# COMPACT_ATOMS: atom_id res chain seq x y z
N MET A 1 11.75 13.05 17.45
CA MET A 1 12.39 11.76 17.07
C MET A 1 11.42 10.74 16.45
N LYS A 2 10.19 10.53 16.98
CA LYS A 2 9.24 9.52 16.46
C LYS A 2 8.82 9.73 15.00
N LYS A 3 8.50 10.98 14.60
CA LYS A 3 8.16 11.32 13.20
C LYS A 3 9.33 11.10 12.23
N LEU A 4 10.54 11.54 12.58
CA LEU A 4 11.75 11.34 11.77
C LEU A 4 12.03 9.84 11.52
N LYS A 5 11.90 9.01 12.56
CA LYS A 5 12.05 7.55 12.43
C LYS A 5 10.98 6.97 11.50
N LYS A 6 9.71 7.38 11.61
CA LYS A 6 8.64 6.96 10.69
C LYS A 6 8.96 7.35 9.24
N THR A 7 9.43 8.57 9.00
CA THR A 7 9.82 9.05 7.66
C THR A 7 10.96 8.23 7.06
N ILE A 8 12.02 7.95 7.83
CA ILE A 8 13.16 7.15 7.36
C ILE A 8 12.71 5.73 7.00
N ILE A 9 11.88 5.10 7.83
CA ILE A 9 11.35 3.76 7.55
C ILE A 9 10.48 3.78 6.29
N ALA A 10 9.59 4.78 6.13
CA ALA A 10 8.75 4.90 4.96
C ALA A 10 9.58 5.04 3.67
N LEU A 11 10.61 5.88 3.69
CA LEU A 11 11.54 6.06 2.57
C LEU A 11 12.28 4.76 2.23
N LEU A 12 12.81 4.06 3.23
CA LEU A 12 13.50 2.78 3.03
C LEU A 12 12.58 1.73 2.44
N VAL A 13 11.36 1.59 2.96
CA VAL A 13 10.35 0.67 2.41
C VAL A 13 10.03 1.03 0.96
N GLY A 14 9.84 2.32 0.65
CA GLY A 14 9.61 2.81 -0.71
C GLY A 14 10.70 2.41 -1.68
N ILE A 15 11.95 2.74 -1.34
CA ILE A 15 13.13 2.49 -2.17
C ILE A 15 13.37 0.99 -2.35
N VAL A 16 13.32 0.20 -1.26
CA VAL A 16 13.56 -1.24 -1.32
C VAL A 16 12.50 -1.93 -2.16
N SER A 17 11.21 -1.59 -1.99
CA SER A 17 10.14 -2.15 -2.83
C SER A 17 10.33 -1.81 -4.32
N ALA A 18 10.69 -0.57 -4.65
CA ALA A 18 10.96 -0.19 -6.04
C ALA A 18 12.15 -0.97 -6.62
N LEU A 19 13.25 -1.10 -5.87
CA LEU A 19 14.43 -1.85 -6.30
C LEU A 19 14.12 -3.34 -6.50
N LEU A 20 13.29 -3.94 -5.65
CA LEU A 20 12.83 -5.32 -5.81
C LEU A 20 12.01 -5.51 -7.09
N VAL A 21 11.13 -4.55 -7.41
CA VAL A 21 10.34 -4.60 -8.66
C VAL A 21 11.21 -4.36 -9.88
N ILE A 22 12.17 -3.43 -9.81
CA ILE A 22 13.15 -3.20 -10.88
C ILE A 22 13.98 -4.47 -11.10
N ALA A 23 14.45 -5.15 -10.06
CA ALA A 23 15.16 -6.42 -10.17
C ALA A 23 14.26 -7.55 -10.71
N ALA A 24 12.97 -7.56 -10.35
CA ALA A 24 12.01 -8.53 -10.85
C ALA A 24 11.62 -8.29 -12.32
N LYS A 25 11.78 -7.07 -12.85
CA LYS A 25 11.55 -6.76 -14.27
C LYS A 25 12.35 -7.69 -15.17
N ASP A 26 13.58 -7.98 -14.79
CA ASP A 26 14.50 -8.83 -15.55
C ASP A 26 14.11 -10.32 -15.55
N SER A 27 13.04 -10.72 -14.85
CA SER A 27 12.55 -12.10 -14.75
C SER A 27 11.46 -12.49 -15.76
N TYR A 28 11.25 -11.71 -16.83
CA TYR A 28 10.25 -11.89 -17.90
C TYR A 28 8.76 -11.83 -17.48
N VAL A 29 8.42 -11.99 -16.19
CA VAL A 29 7.02 -11.98 -15.72
C VAL A 29 6.38 -10.60 -15.91
N LEU A 30 7.07 -9.53 -15.53
CA LEU A 30 6.56 -8.16 -15.68
C LEU A 30 6.50 -7.73 -17.15
N ASP A 31 7.43 -8.20 -17.98
CA ASP A 31 7.44 -7.91 -19.41
C ASP A 31 6.17 -8.46 -20.10
N ARG A 32 5.75 -9.67 -19.76
CA ARG A 32 4.50 -10.25 -20.31
C ARG A 32 3.27 -9.42 -19.95
N LEU A 33 3.18 -8.97 -18.69
CA LEU A 33 2.07 -8.12 -18.26
C LEU A 33 2.13 -6.74 -18.93
N GLU A 34 3.33 -6.20 -19.15
CA GLU A 34 3.52 -4.94 -19.87
C GLU A 34 3.03 -5.06 -21.32
N LEU A 35 3.33 -6.16 -22.01
CA LEU A 35 2.83 -6.43 -23.36
C LEU A 35 1.30 -6.52 -23.41
N ILE A 36 0.66 -7.15 -22.43
CA ILE A 36 -0.81 -7.16 -22.31
C ILE A 36 -1.34 -5.73 -22.14
N SER A 37 -0.70 -4.91 -21.30
CA SER A 37 -1.09 -3.51 -21.11
C SER A 37 -0.91 -2.67 -22.38
N TYR A 38 0.11 -2.98 -23.18
CA TYR A 38 0.35 -2.36 -24.49
C TYR A 38 -0.79 -2.71 -25.45
N ASP A 39 -1.18 -3.98 -25.52
CA ASP A 39 -2.23 -4.44 -26.44
C ASP A 39 -3.56 -3.79 -26.14
N ILE A 40 -3.93 -3.71 -24.86
CA ILE A 40 -5.15 -3.03 -24.42
C ILE A 40 -5.15 -1.57 -24.92
N ARG A 41 -4.04 -0.84 -24.74
CA ARG A 41 -3.92 0.55 -25.22
C ARG A 41 -3.99 0.63 -26.74
N MET A 42 -3.39 -0.31 -27.46
CA MET A 42 -3.45 -0.37 -28.92
C MET A 42 -4.88 -0.62 -29.41
N VAL A 43 -5.61 -1.58 -28.84
CA VAL A 43 -7.02 -1.84 -29.16
C VAL A 43 -7.86 -0.59 -28.93
N PHE A 44 -7.76 0.05 -27.76
CA PHE A 44 -8.57 1.23 -27.46
C PHE A 44 -8.29 2.45 -28.34
N THR A 45 -7.08 2.57 -28.89
CA THR A 45 -6.68 3.76 -29.66
C THR A 45 -6.61 3.54 -31.16
N ARG A 46 -6.55 2.30 -31.63
CA ARG A 46 -6.25 1.97 -33.03
C ARG A 46 -7.27 1.09 -33.75
N SER A 47 -8.17 0.40 -33.05
CA SER A 47 -9.11 -0.55 -33.67
C SER A 47 -9.96 0.05 -34.80
N ASP A 48 -10.35 1.31 -34.68
CA ASP A 48 -11.17 2.00 -35.69
C ASP A 48 -10.39 3.05 -36.50
N LYS A 49 -9.08 3.19 -36.25
CA LYS A 49 -8.29 4.24 -36.89
C LYS A 49 -8.00 3.84 -38.35
N PRO A 50 -8.36 4.68 -39.34
CA PRO A 50 -8.05 4.41 -40.74
C PRO A 50 -6.56 4.63 -41.02
N ALA A 51 -6.00 3.79 -41.88
CA ALA A 51 -4.69 3.98 -42.48
C ALA A 51 -4.66 5.19 -43.42
N ASN A 52 -3.47 5.55 -43.90
CA ASN A 52 -3.29 6.66 -44.84
C ASN A 52 -4.11 6.42 -46.12
N GLN A 53 -4.84 7.44 -46.59
CA GLN A 53 -5.72 7.32 -47.76
C GLN A 53 -4.98 7.04 -49.08
N GLY A 54 -3.68 7.36 -49.14
CA GLY A 54 -2.78 7.03 -50.23
C GLY A 54 -2.32 5.56 -50.22
N VAL A 55 -2.81 4.72 -49.29
CA VAL A 55 -2.51 3.29 -49.23
C VAL A 55 -3.78 2.50 -49.54
N ALA A 56 -3.69 1.59 -50.51
CA ALA A 56 -4.73 0.64 -50.87
C ALA A 56 -4.22 -0.79 -50.68
N VAL A 57 -5.10 -1.70 -50.27
CA VAL A 57 -4.74 -3.12 -50.08
C VAL A 57 -5.66 -3.99 -50.92
N VAL A 58 -5.09 -4.70 -51.87
CA VAL A 58 -5.75 -5.67 -52.74
C VAL A 58 -5.52 -7.07 -52.18
N LEU A 59 -6.59 -7.78 -51.88
CA LEU A 59 -6.55 -9.04 -51.13
C LEU A 59 -6.97 -10.24 -51.99
N VAL A 60 -6.18 -11.30 -51.90
CA VAL A 60 -6.62 -12.68 -52.17
C VAL A 60 -7.41 -13.14 -50.94
N ASP A 61 -8.72 -12.85 -50.95
CA ASP A 61 -9.67 -13.22 -49.89
C ASP A 61 -10.44 -14.51 -50.21
N GLU A 62 -11.27 -14.99 -49.28
CA GLU A 62 -12.10 -16.18 -49.48
C GLU A 62 -13.09 -16.02 -50.65
N ALA A 63 -13.60 -14.80 -50.86
CA ALA A 63 -14.46 -14.50 -52.01
C ALA A 63 -13.69 -14.68 -53.32
N SER A 64 -12.43 -14.27 -53.36
CA SER A 64 -11.54 -14.41 -54.49
C SER A 64 -11.24 -15.87 -54.80
N LEU A 65 -10.89 -16.67 -53.79
CA LEU A 65 -10.67 -18.10 -53.99
C LEU A 65 -11.94 -18.79 -54.51
N LYS A 66 -13.11 -18.47 -53.94
CA LYS A 66 -14.38 -19.06 -54.35
C LYS A 66 -14.80 -18.66 -55.77
N ALA A 67 -14.65 -17.39 -56.13
CA ALA A 67 -15.03 -16.87 -57.44
C ALA A 67 -14.11 -17.37 -58.54
N MET A 68 -12.81 -17.46 -58.26
CA MET A 68 -11.80 -17.79 -59.28
C MET A 68 -11.62 -19.31 -59.46
N ASN A 69 -11.84 -20.13 -58.42
CA ASN A 69 -11.60 -21.58 -58.49
C ASN A 69 -12.33 -22.32 -59.64
N PRO A 70 -13.60 -22.02 -59.98
CA PRO A 70 -14.26 -22.64 -61.12
C PRO A 70 -13.68 -22.24 -62.49
N VAL A 71 -13.00 -21.09 -62.57
CA VAL A 71 -12.53 -20.49 -63.83
C VAL A 71 -11.07 -20.84 -64.09
N ILE A 72 -10.21 -20.70 -63.08
CA ILE A 72 -8.75 -20.82 -63.21
C ILE A 72 -8.12 -21.85 -62.27
N GLY A 73 -8.92 -22.53 -61.44
CA GLY A 73 -8.44 -23.56 -60.53
C GLY A 73 -7.95 -23.03 -59.17
N ARG A 74 -7.24 -23.92 -58.45
CA ARG A 74 -6.78 -23.66 -57.08
C ARG A 74 -5.61 -22.67 -57.04
N TRP A 75 -5.53 -21.93 -55.94
CA TRP A 75 -4.35 -21.13 -55.61
C TRP A 75 -3.11 -22.02 -55.37
N PRO A 76 -1.88 -21.57 -55.72
CA PRO A 76 -1.56 -20.32 -56.44
C PRO A 76 -2.01 -20.36 -57.91
N TRP A 77 -2.55 -19.24 -58.39
CA TRP A 77 -3.02 -19.10 -59.77
C TRP A 77 -1.86 -18.97 -60.77
N PRO A 78 -2.09 -19.26 -62.07
CA PRO A 78 -1.09 -19.05 -63.12
C PRO A 78 -0.57 -17.61 -63.13
N ARG A 79 0.73 -17.41 -63.39
CA ARG A 79 1.33 -16.06 -63.35
C ARG A 79 0.80 -15.15 -64.45
N SER A 80 0.29 -15.73 -65.54
CA SER A 80 -0.39 -14.99 -66.58
C SER A 80 -1.65 -14.27 -66.07
N VAL A 81 -2.41 -14.89 -65.17
CA VAL A 81 -3.59 -14.27 -64.52
C VAL A 81 -3.15 -13.17 -63.57
N MET A 82 -2.08 -13.40 -62.80
CA MET A 82 -1.52 -12.35 -61.95
C MET A 82 -1.08 -11.16 -62.81
N ALA A 83 -0.40 -11.40 -63.93
CA ALA A 83 0.00 -10.37 -64.87
C ALA A 83 -1.20 -9.56 -65.40
N ASP A 84 -2.34 -10.19 -65.74
CA ASP A 84 -3.57 -9.47 -66.14
C ASP A 84 -4.08 -8.53 -65.03
N ILE A 85 -4.07 -9.00 -63.77
CA ILE A 85 -4.50 -8.20 -62.61
C ILE A 85 -3.55 -7.02 -62.40
N LEU A 86 -2.23 -7.25 -62.51
CA LEU A 86 -1.22 -6.22 -62.36
C LEU A 86 -1.30 -5.18 -63.48
N GLU A 87 -1.47 -5.63 -64.72
CA GLU A 87 -1.66 -4.77 -65.88
C GLU A 87 -2.89 -3.87 -65.72
N TYR A 88 -4.00 -4.42 -65.21
CA TYR A 88 -5.20 -3.64 -64.88
C TYR A 88 -4.94 -2.59 -63.79
N ILE A 89 -4.25 -2.95 -62.71
CA ILE A 89 -3.89 -2.00 -61.64
C ILE A 89 -2.99 -0.89 -62.19
N SER A 90 -2.08 -1.22 -63.11
CA SER A 90 -1.16 -0.27 -63.76
C SER A 90 -1.88 0.79 -64.59
N MET A 91 -3.06 0.49 -65.14
CA MET A 91 -3.89 1.49 -65.85
C MET A 91 -4.33 2.64 -64.93
N GLY A 92 -4.33 2.44 -63.60
CA GLY A 92 -4.60 3.47 -62.62
C GLY A 92 -3.42 4.40 -62.33
N GLU A 93 -2.21 4.10 -62.83
CA GLU A 93 -0.97 4.82 -62.54
C GLU A 93 -0.69 4.97 -61.02
N PRO A 94 -0.56 3.85 -60.27
CA PRO A 94 -0.20 3.91 -58.86
C PRO A 94 1.24 4.43 -58.66
N ARG A 95 1.53 4.98 -57.48
CA ARG A 95 2.89 5.41 -57.11
C ARG A 95 3.86 4.23 -57.06
N ALA A 96 3.42 3.14 -56.45
CA ALA A 96 4.11 1.85 -56.46
C ALA A 96 3.13 0.73 -56.16
N VAL A 97 3.44 -0.48 -56.66
CA VAL A 97 2.70 -1.70 -56.35
C VAL A 97 3.60 -2.66 -55.61
N LEU A 98 3.23 -3.01 -54.38
CA LEU A 98 4.00 -3.84 -53.47
C LEU A 98 3.37 -5.23 -53.38
N LEU A 99 4.12 -6.25 -53.80
CA LEU A 99 3.66 -7.64 -53.84
C LEU A 99 4.13 -8.38 -52.60
N ASP A 100 3.22 -8.64 -51.67
CA ASP A 100 3.42 -9.54 -50.52
C ASP A 100 3.15 -10.99 -50.96
N VAL A 101 3.82 -11.40 -52.05
CA VAL A 101 3.75 -12.72 -52.67
C VAL A 101 5.16 -13.12 -53.09
N LEU A 102 5.61 -14.29 -52.64
CA LEU A 102 6.95 -14.81 -52.93
C LEU A 102 6.97 -15.59 -54.25
N PHE A 103 7.69 -15.06 -55.25
CA PHE A 103 7.90 -15.72 -56.55
C PHE A 103 9.27 -16.41 -56.62
N VAL A 104 9.53 -17.32 -55.69
CA VAL A 104 10.87 -17.91 -55.44
C VAL A 104 11.19 -19.16 -56.27
N GLU A 105 10.17 -19.76 -56.90
CA GLU A 105 10.31 -20.93 -57.79
C GLU A 105 9.78 -20.59 -59.18
N ASN A 106 10.17 -21.31 -60.24
CA ASN A 106 9.55 -21.14 -61.56
C ASN A 106 8.11 -21.67 -61.55
N GLU A 107 7.22 -21.11 -62.38
CA GLU A 107 5.88 -21.70 -62.54
C GLU A 107 5.99 -23.12 -63.09
N ARG A 108 5.32 -24.09 -62.45
CA ARG A 108 5.50 -25.53 -62.71
C ARG A 108 5.10 -25.97 -64.12
N ASN A 109 4.16 -25.27 -64.75
CA ASN A 109 3.61 -25.62 -66.05
C ASN A 109 4.16 -24.69 -67.13
N GLY A 110 4.46 -25.23 -68.31
CA GLY A 110 4.83 -24.43 -69.48
C GLY A 110 6.26 -23.85 -69.45
N VAL A 111 7.16 -24.42 -68.65
CA VAL A 111 8.58 -24.04 -68.64
C VAL A 111 9.20 -24.35 -70.00
N ASN A 112 9.74 -23.33 -70.66
CA ASN A 112 10.46 -23.49 -71.90
C ASN A 112 11.84 -24.12 -71.62
N GLN A 113 12.20 -25.17 -72.37
CA GLN A 113 13.46 -25.89 -72.19
C GLN A 113 14.70 -25.03 -72.49
N ASP A 114 14.57 -24.01 -73.35
CA ASP A 114 15.67 -23.14 -73.75
C ASP A 114 15.91 -21.99 -72.78
N SER A 115 14.85 -21.35 -72.28
CA SER A 115 14.96 -20.22 -71.34
C SER A 115 14.96 -20.65 -69.87
N GLY A 116 14.45 -21.84 -69.56
CA GLY A 116 14.27 -22.32 -68.19
C GLY A 116 13.10 -21.67 -67.43
N TYR A 117 12.33 -20.79 -68.07
CA TYR A 117 11.20 -20.06 -67.47
C TYR A 117 9.89 -20.33 -68.21
N SER A 118 8.75 -20.20 -67.51
CA SER A 118 7.43 -20.32 -68.13
C SER A 118 7.03 -19.07 -68.91
N GLU A 119 6.07 -19.19 -69.83
CA GLU A 119 5.45 -18.02 -70.47
C GLU A 119 4.78 -17.08 -69.44
N GLY A 120 4.20 -17.64 -68.38
CA GLY A 120 3.64 -16.88 -67.28
C GLY A 120 4.68 -16.07 -66.50
N ASP A 121 5.85 -16.66 -66.25
CA ASP A 121 7.00 -16.01 -65.60
C ASP A 121 7.44 -14.78 -66.40
N MET A 122 7.60 -14.98 -67.72
CA MET A 122 8.02 -13.93 -68.64
C MET A 122 6.95 -12.85 -68.79
N ARG A 123 5.66 -13.20 -68.79
CA ARG A 123 4.56 -12.22 -68.84
C ARG A 123 4.53 -11.36 -67.58
N LEU A 124 4.65 -11.97 -66.41
CA LEU A 124 4.68 -11.25 -65.13
C LEU A 124 5.92 -10.34 -65.01
N SER A 125 7.08 -10.82 -65.45
CA SER A 125 8.30 -10.01 -65.60
C SER A 125 8.07 -8.84 -66.56
N GLY A 126 7.44 -9.09 -67.72
CA GLY A 126 7.13 -8.05 -68.71
C GLY A 126 6.24 -6.94 -68.17
N VAL A 127 5.17 -7.27 -67.43
CA VAL A 127 4.30 -6.28 -66.78
C VAL A 127 5.03 -5.51 -65.68
N THR A 128 5.86 -6.22 -64.90
CA THR A 128 6.71 -5.58 -63.86
C THR A 128 7.65 -4.55 -64.49
N ALA A 129 8.31 -4.91 -65.59
CA ALA A 129 9.26 -4.05 -66.28
C ALA A 129 8.58 -2.87 -67.00
N SER A 130 7.43 -3.09 -67.64
CA SER A 130 6.75 -2.05 -68.42
C SER A 130 6.15 -0.95 -67.54
N ALA A 131 5.64 -1.31 -66.36
CA ALA A 131 5.08 -0.34 -65.42
C ALA A 131 6.16 0.38 -64.58
N GLY A 132 7.30 -0.28 -64.30
CA GLY A 132 8.49 0.35 -63.70
C GLY A 132 8.36 0.77 -62.24
N ASN A 133 7.24 0.46 -61.57
CA ASN A 133 6.90 0.86 -60.20
C ASN A 133 6.55 -0.34 -59.28
N TYR A 134 6.92 -1.56 -59.70
CA TYR A 134 6.64 -2.79 -58.95
C TYR A 134 7.75 -3.15 -57.99
N ILE A 135 7.36 -3.46 -56.76
CA ILE A 135 8.23 -3.90 -55.67
C ILE A 135 7.88 -5.34 -55.30
N HIS A 136 8.85 -6.24 -55.43
CA HIS A 136 8.66 -7.67 -55.15
C HIS A 136 9.15 -8.06 -53.75
N ALA A 137 8.56 -9.10 -53.19
CA ALA A 137 8.96 -9.64 -51.89
C ALA A 137 10.20 -10.53 -52.00
N ALA A 138 11.11 -10.40 -51.04
CA ALA A 138 12.15 -11.38 -50.73
C ALA A 138 12.06 -11.78 -49.26
N GLN A 139 12.62 -12.94 -48.95
CA GLN A 139 12.64 -13.47 -47.60
C GLN A 139 14.06 -13.74 -47.12
N PHE A 140 14.38 -13.30 -45.90
CA PHE A 140 15.64 -13.51 -45.21
C PHE A 140 15.40 -14.24 -43.88
N MET A 141 15.69 -15.53 -43.90
CA MET A 141 15.33 -16.48 -42.86
C MET A 141 16.55 -16.92 -42.05
N ARG A 142 16.28 -17.40 -40.84
CA ARG A 142 17.26 -18.10 -40.02
C ARG A 142 16.83 -19.55 -39.88
N ASP A 143 17.55 -20.44 -40.52
CA ASP A 143 17.34 -21.89 -40.48
C ASP A 143 18.34 -22.54 -39.52
N ALA A 144 17.89 -23.58 -38.81
CA ALA A 144 18.75 -24.38 -37.96
C ALA A 144 19.61 -25.30 -38.82
N GLU A 145 20.90 -25.43 -38.49
CA GLU A 145 21.80 -26.33 -39.22
C GLU A 145 21.42 -27.80 -38.98
N ASP A 146 21.20 -28.53 -40.07
CA ASP A 146 20.99 -29.97 -40.11
C ASP A 146 21.77 -30.64 -41.26
N GLU A 147 21.72 -31.98 -41.33
CA GLU A 147 22.46 -32.74 -42.34
C GLU A 147 22.10 -32.38 -43.79
N PHE A 148 20.91 -31.82 -44.02
CA PHE A 148 20.34 -31.56 -45.35
C PHE A 148 20.49 -30.10 -45.79
N ASN A 149 20.49 -29.15 -44.86
CA ASN A 149 20.50 -27.72 -45.18
C ASN A 149 21.85 -27.03 -44.91
N LYS A 150 22.82 -27.66 -44.24
CA LYS A 150 24.13 -27.05 -43.92
C LYS A 150 24.83 -26.39 -45.12
N ASP A 151 24.70 -26.99 -46.31
CA ASP A 151 25.34 -26.51 -47.54
C ASP A 151 24.52 -25.39 -48.23
N LEU A 152 23.35 -25.04 -47.69
CA LEU A 152 22.48 -23.94 -48.13
C LEU A 152 22.60 -22.72 -47.22
N LEU A 153 23.12 -22.87 -46.01
CA LEU A 153 23.27 -21.79 -45.04
C LEU A 153 24.50 -20.92 -45.34
N GLY A 154 24.38 -19.62 -45.06
CA GLY A 154 25.47 -18.65 -45.19
C GLY A 154 25.93 -18.42 -46.64
N LYS A 155 25.11 -18.76 -47.63
CA LYS A 155 25.43 -18.47 -49.03
C LYS A 155 25.43 -16.96 -49.26
N PRO A 156 26.44 -16.42 -49.97
CA PRO A 156 26.45 -15.00 -50.32
C PRO A 156 25.30 -14.70 -51.29
N LEU A 157 24.73 -13.51 -51.18
CA LEU A 157 23.75 -13.02 -52.14
C LEU A 157 24.41 -12.79 -53.51
N PRO A 158 23.66 -12.89 -54.62
CA PRO A 158 24.16 -12.52 -55.93
C PRO A 158 24.67 -11.05 -55.94
N PRO A 159 25.87 -10.76 -56.46
CA PRO A 159 26.42 -9.40 -56.42
C PRO A 159 25.51 -8.34 -57.05
N GLU A 160 24.87 -8.67 -58.18
CA GLU A 160 23.92 -7.79 -58.87
C GLU A 160 22.66 -7.49 -58.03
N PHE A 161 22.25 -8.43 -57.16
CA PHE A 161 21.14 -8.23 -56.24
C PHE A 161 21.52 -7.22 -55.15
N ILE A 162 22.73 -7.36 -54.58
CA ILE A 162 23.25 -6.44 -53.57
C ILE A 162 23.36 -5.03 -54.15
N GLU A 163 23.97 -4.88 -55.32
CA GLU A 163 24.19 -3.57 -55.96
C GLU A 163 22.88 -2.82 -56.22
N ARG A 164 21.82 -3.53 -56.63
CA ARG A 164 20.53 -2.92 -56.95
C ARG A 164 19.64 -2.67 -55.75
N PHE A 165 19.62 -3.57 -54.76
CA PHE A 165 18.57 -3.59 -53.76
C PHE A 165 19.02 -3.36 -52.31
N SER A 166 20.33 -3.36 -52.06
CA SER A 166 20.85 -2.97 -50.74
C SER A 166 20.73 -1.46 -50.52
N VAL A 167 20.68 -1.05 -49.26
CA VAL A 167 20.75 0.36 -48.87
C VAL A 167 22.07 0.67 -48.19
N SER A 168 22.62 1.84 -48.52
CA SER A 168 23.83 2.35 -47.87
C SER A 168 23.54 2.79 -46.43
N TYR A 169 24.49 2.59 -45.54
CA TYR A 169 24.41 3.03 -44.15
C TYR A 169 25.72 3.66 -43.67
N THR A 170 25.65 4.54 -42.68
CA THR A 170 26.84 5.20 -42.12
C THR A 170 27.69 4.22 -41.29
N PRO A 171 29.03 4.31 -41.30
CA PRO A 171 29.90 3.43 -40.52
C PRO A 171 29.62 3.39 -39.01
N ASP A 172 29.08 4.49 -38.46
CA ASP A 172 28.71 4.63 -37.05
C ASP A 172 27.36 3.96 -36.69
N SER A 173 26.71 3.29 -37.65
CA SER A 173 25.46 2.56 -37.41
C SER A 173 25.69 1.36 -36.51
N MET A 174 24.69 1.06 -35.67
CA MET A 174 24.73 -0.12 -34.80
C MET A 174 24.82 -1.42 -35.63
N LYS A 175 25.55 -2.41 -35.10
CA LYS A 175 25.56 -3.77 -35.63
C LYS A 175 24.58 -4.64 -34.85
N GLN A 176 23.82 -5.46 -35.56
CA GLN A 176 22.91 -6.42 -34.93
C GLN A 176 23.70 -7.63 -34.38
N ALA A 177 23.16 -8.27 -33.34
CA ALA A 177 23.78 -9.43 -32.71
C ALA A 177 23.74 -10.64 -33.67
N ALA A 178 24.87 -11.37 -33.77
CA ALA A 178 25.07 -12.44 -34.76
C ALA A 178 24.10 -13.62 -34.63
N ASP A 179 23.66 -13.91 -33.41
CA ASP A 179 22.64 -14.90 -33.07
C ASP A 179 21.22 -14.54 -33.55
N SER A 180 21.00 -13.30 -33.99
CA SER A 180 19.73 -12.81 -34.53
C SER A 180 19.76 -12.52 -36.04
N LEU A 181 20.88 -12.81 -36.70
CA LEU A 181 21.04 -12.60 -38.14
C LEU A 181 20.42 -13.77 -38.93
N PRO A 182 19.77 -13.49 -40.06
CA PRO A 182 19.41 -14.51 -41.04
C PRO A 182 20.67 -15.23 -41.58
N ASN A 183 20.51 -16.49 -41.96
CA ASN A 183 21.55 -17.31 -42.59
C ASN A 183 21.06 -17.99 -43.89
N SER A 184 19.84 -17.73 -44.32
CA SER A 184 19.23 -18.28 -45.54
C SER A 184 18.36 -17.22 -46.21
N TYR A 185 18.16 -17.31 -47.52
CA TYR A 185 17.35 -16.37 -48.27
C TYR A 185 16.48 -17.06 -49.31
N ALA A 186 15.38 -16.42 -49.69
CA ALA A 186 14.56 -16.77 -50.84
C ALA A 186 14.27 -15.49 -51.64
N LEU A 187 14.80 -15.43 -52.86
CA LEU A 187 14.67 -14.28 -53.76
C LEU A 187 13.66 -14.59 -54.88
N PRO A 188 13.00 -13.57 -55.46
CA PRO A 188 12.26 -13.76 -56.71
C PRO A 188 13.14 -14.39 -57.79
N ILE A 189 12.54 -15.17 -58.69
CA ILE A 189 13.26 -15.69 -59.86
C ILE A 189 13.87 -14.56 -60.70
N GLU A 190 15.00 -14.83 -61.35
CA GLU A 190 15.82 -13.81 -62.02
C GLU A 190 15.02 -12.88 -62.97
N PRO A 191 14.11 -13.35 -63.85
CA PRO A 191 13.37 -12.44 -64.74
C PRO A 191 12.49 -11.44 -63.99
N ILE A 192 11.90 -11.85 -62.87
CA ILE A 192 11.04 -11.00 -62.05
C ILE A 192 11.90 -10.04 -61.21
N GLN A 193 12.97 -10.57 -60.62
CA GLN A 193 13.96 -9.78 -59.87
C GLN A 193 14.55 -8.68 -60.75
N SER A 194 14.96 -9.01 -61.97
CA SER A 194 15.61 -8.08 -62.88
C SER A 194 14.66 -7.00 -63.38
N ALA A 195 13.38 -7.33 -63.54
CA ALA A 195 12.30 -6.39 -63.91
C ALA A 195 11.85 -5.48 -62.75
N ALA A 196 12.06 -5.89 -61.50
CA ALA A 196 11.58 -5.16 -60.33
C ALA A 196 12.25 -3.79 -60.18
N GLN A 197 11.45 -2.79 -59.77
CA GLN A 197 11.98 -1.48 -59.36
C GLN A 197 12.81 -1.61 -58.09
N ALA A 198 12.29 -2.37 -57.12
CA ALA A 198 12.93 -2.68 -55.86
C ALA A 198 12.50 -4.05 -55.34
N VAL A 199 13.23 -4.57 -54.36
CA VAL A 199 12.89 -5.78 -53.62
C VAL A 199 12.84 -5.46 -52.13
N GLY A 200 11.82 -5.95 -51.43
CA GLY A 200 11.61 -5.69 -50.02
C GLY A 200 11.49 -6.96 -49.18
N ALA A 201 12.09 -6.96 -47.98
CA ALA A 201 12.02 -8.08 -47.06
C ALA A 201 10.63 -8.22 -46.42
N VAL A 202 10.07 -9.43 -46.36
CA VAL A 202 8.72 -9.67 -45.77
C VAL A 202 8.72 -10.24 -44.36
N ASP A 203 9.90 -10.48 -43.78
CA ASP A 203 10.02 -11.18 -42.50
C ASP A 203 9.57 -10.33 -41.31
N PHE A 204 8.55 -10.82 -40.62
CA PHE A 204 8.21 -10.41 -39.27
C PHE A 204 8.59 -11.48 -38.25
N ALA A 205 9.07 -11.06 -37.08
CA ALA A 205 9.25 -11.94 -35.94
C ALA A 205 8.23 -11.57 -34.85
N PRO A 206 7.52 -12.55 -34.25
CA PRO A 206 6.65 -12.26 -33.12
C PRO A 206 7.49 -11.91 -31.88
N ASP A 207 6.88 -11.19 -30.94
CA ASP A 207 7.41 -11.05 -29.59
C ASP A 207 7.40 -12.41 -28.86
N SER A 208 7.95 -12.46 -27.65
CA SER A 208 8.05 -13.68 -26.82
C SER A 208 6.72 -14.38 -26.51
N ASP A 209 5.59 -13.69 -26.69
CA ASP A 209 4.23 -14.21 -26.50
C ASP A 209 3.53 -14.63 -27.81
N GLY A 210 4.23 -14.59 -28.95
CA GLY A 210 3.69 -14.97 -30.25
C GLY A 210 2.94 -13.86 -30.98
N VAL A 211 2.88 -12.64 -30.42
CA VAL A 211 2.15 -11.51 -31.02
C VAL A 211 3.11 -10.58 -31.76
N PHE A 212 2.71 -10.16 -32.96
CA PHE A 212 3.47 -9.31 -33.86
C PHE A 212 3.23 -7.82 -33.53
N ARG A 213 4.21 -7.19 -32.88
CA ARG A 213 4.18 -5.75 -32.53
C ARG A 213 5.33 -4.96 -33.11
N ARG A 214 6.45 -5.64 -33.39
CA ARG A 214 7.72 -5.04 -33.77
C ARG A 214 8.23 -5.64 -35.07
N THR A 215 9.05 -4.88 -35.78
CA THR A 215 9.77 -5.35 -36.97
C THR A 215 11.09 -4.61 -37.13
N ARG A 216 11.93 -5.07 -38.06
CA ARG A 216 13.16 -4.36 -38.46
C ARG A 216 12.89 -3.67 -39.79
N LEU A 217 13.01 -2.34 -39.82
CA LEU A 217 12.85 -1.56 -41.06
C LEU A 217 13.94 -1.89 -42.09
N LEU A 218 15.15 -2.15 -41.60
CA LEU A 218 16.30 -2.60 -42.38
C LEU A 218 16.74 -3.98 -41.89
N ARG A 219 16.66 -4.97 -42.78
CA ARG A 219 17.00 -6.37 -42.54
C ARG A 219 18.45 -6.63 -42.95
N PRO A 220 19.33 -7.06 -42.04
CA PRO A 220 20.69 -7.41 -42.41
C PRO A 220 20.73 -8.80 -43.05
N TYR A 221 21.58 -8.95 -44.07
CA TYR A 221 22.02 -10.25 -44.60
C TYR A 221 23.46 -10.11 -45.11
N ASP A 222 24.35 -11.00 -44.67
CA ASP A 222 25.75 -11.04 -45.11
C ASP A 222 26.52 -9.70 -45.08
N GLY A 223 26.19 -8.82 -44.11
CA GLY A 223 26.84 -7.52 -43.94
C GLY A 223 26.15 -6.34 -44.64
N ASP A 224 25.23 -6.62 -45.57
CA ASP A 224 24.39 -5.65 -46.26
C ASP A 224 23.01 -5.52 -45.61
N TYR A 225 22.30 -4.43 -45.92
CA TYR A 225 20.98 -4.14 -45.38
C TYR A 225 19.94 -3.95 -46.48
N PHE A 226 18.77 -4.54 -46.28
CA PHE A 226 17.65 -4.50 -47.22
C PHE A 226 16.41 -3.94 -46.52
N PRO A 227 15.67 -2.99 -47.13
CA PRO A 227 14.47 -2.48 -46.52
C PRO A 227 13.38 -3.56 -46.47
N MET A 228 12.55 -3.53 -45.42
CA MET A 228 11.33 -4.34 -45.40
C MET A 228 10.33 -3.82 -46.43
N LEU A 229 9.47 -4.69 -46.97
CA LEU A 229 8.56 -4.39 -48.08
C LEU A 229 7.76 -3.08 -47.85
N GLY A 230 7.11 -2.93 -46.70
CA GLY A 230 6.34 -1.72 -46.37
C GLY A 230 7.19 -0.46 -46.17
N PHE A 231 8.50 -0.58 -45.98
CA PHE A 231 9.44 0.54 -45.86
C PHE A 231 10.17 0.86 -47.17
N THR A 232 10.19 -0.06 -48.14
CA THR A 232 10.91 0.08 -49.41
C THR A 232 10.61 1.38 -50.16
N PRO A 233 9.35 1.85 -50.32
CA PRO A 233 9.07 3.11 -51.01
C PRO A 233 9.75 4.32 -50.34
N VAL A 234 9.82 4.32 -49.01
CA VAL A 234 10.50 5.36 -48.25
C VAL A 234 12.01 5.24 -48.42
N ALA A 235 12.54 4.03 -48.30
CA ALA A 235 13.98 3.78 -48.36
C ALA A 235 14.59 4.17 -49.72
N PHE A 236 13.93 3.82 -50.82
CA PHE A 236 14.39 4.18 -52.18
C PHE A 236 14.03 5.62 -52.57
N GLY A 237 12.98 6.20 -51.98
CA GLY A 237 12.64 7.62 -52.13
C GLY A 237 13.70 8.57 -51.57
N GLU A 238 14.60 8.10 -50.70
CA GLU A 238 15.73 8.86 -50.18
C GLU A 238 16.83 9.11 -51.24
N GLY A 239 16.74 8.54 -52.44
CA GLY A 239 17.71 8.86 -53.52
C GLY A 239 19.16 8.49 -53.18
N GLY A 240 19.35 7.44 -52.39
CA GLY A 240 20.67 6.92 -52.02
C GLY A 240 21.34 7.59 -50.82
N HIS A 241 20.64 8.45 -50.04
CA HIS A 241 21.19 8.95 -48.78
C HIS A 241 21.49 7.80 -47.82
N PRO A 242 22.70 7.74 -47.22
CA PRO A 242 23.05 6.65 -46.32
C PRO A 242 22.28 6.75 -45.00
N PHE A 243 21.64 5.65 -44.60
CA PHE A 243 20.90 5.58 -43.34
C PHE A 243 21.85 5.55 -42.13
N ARG A 244 21.50 6.27 -41.06
CA ARG A 244 22.16 6.08 -39.75
C ARG A 244 21.22 5.34 -38.81
N LEU A 245 21.60 4.13 -38.42
CA LEU A 245 20.83 3.27 -37.51
C LEU A 245 21.43 3.32 -36.11
N THR A 246 20.67 3.76 -35.11
CA THR A 246 21.03 3.65 -33.69
C THR A 246 20.01 2.76 -32.98
N PRO A 247 20.27 2.32 -31.73
CA PRO A 247 19.30 1.51 -31.00
C PRO A 247 17.94 2.20 -30.80
N GLU A 248 17.94 3.53 -30.72
CA GLU A 248 16.75 4.34 -30.43
C GLU A 248 16.10 4.97 -31.66
N ARG A 249 16.84 5.16 -32.78
CA ARG A 249 16.32 5.86 -33.96
C ARG A 249 16.96 5.38 -35.26
N LEU A 250 16.17 5.37 -36.34
CA LEU A 250 16.65 5.34 -37.72
C LEU A 250 16.57 6.74 -38.30
N TYR A 251 17.70 7.32 -38.70
CA TYR A 251 17.76 8.66 -39.28
C TYR A 251 17.67 8.58 -40.80
N LEU A 252 16.69 9.28 -41.35
CA LEU A 252 16.53 9.59 -42.77
C LEU A 252 17.00 11.03 -43.03
N LYS A 253 16.95 11.49 -44.29
CA LYS A 253 17.36 12.84 -44.67
C LYS A 253 16.58 13.93 -43.95
N ASP A 254 15.25 13.83 -43.91
CA ASP A 254 14.38 14.91 -43.43
C ASP A 254 13.79 14.67 -42.03
N TYR A 255 13.78 13.43 -41.56
CA TYR A 255 13.23 13.05 -40.25
C TYR A 255 13.88 11.77 -39.72
N SER A 256 13.48 11.35 -38.53
CA SER A 256 13.94 10.10 -37.94
C SER A 256 12.78 9.29 -37.36
N ILE A 257 12.87 7.98 -37.52
CA ILE A 257 11.88 7.02 -37.03
C ILE A 257 12.34 6.49 -35.67
N PRO A 258 11.51 6.57 -34.62
CA PRO A 258 11.84 6.04 -33.30
C PRO A 258 11.86 4.50 -33.29
N LEU A 259 12.77 3.94 -32.51
CA LEU A 259 12.98 2.50 -32.31
C LEU A 259 12.94 2.15 -30.81
N ASP A 260 12.94 0.86 -30.50
CA ASP A 260 12.72 0.31 -29.16
C ASP A 260 13.94 0.24 -28.22
N GLY A 261 15.06 0.85 -28.60
CA GLY A 261 16.33 0.73 -27.88
C GLY A 261 17.10 -0.56 -28.21
N LYS A 262 16.54 -1.45 -29.03
CA LYS A 262 17.20 -2.65 -29.58
C LYS A 262 17.27 -2.61 -31.11
N GLY A 263 16.92 -1.48 -31.73
CA GLY A 263 16.90 -1.30 -33.17
C GLY A 263 15.65 -1.85 -33.87
N ASN A 264 14.60 -2.22 -33.13
CA ASN A 264 13.33 -2.63 -33.72
C ASN A 264 12.32 -1.48 -33.76
N TYR A 265 11.52 -1.44 -34.80
CA TYR A 265 10.44 -0.50 -35.00
C TYR A 265 9.15 -1.05 -34.41
N LEU A 266 8.44 -0.25 -33.59
CA LEU A 266 7.09 -0.57 -33.11
C LEU A 266 6.07 -0.19 -34.17
N VAL A 267 5.40 -1.21 -34.72
CA VAL A 267 4.37 -1.01 -35.74
C VAL A 267 3.14 -0.42 -35.07
N ASN A 268 2.75 0.77 -35.51
CA ASN A 268 1.60 1.47 -34.98
C ASN A 268 0.38 1.15 -35.83
N LEU A 269 -0.27 0.05 -35.48
CA LEU A 269 -1.30 -0.59 -36.30
C LEU A 269 -2.48 0.33 -36.60
N TYR A 270 -3.10 0.09 -37.75
CA TYR A 270 -4.41 0.62 -38.13
C TYR A 270 -5.40 -0.53 -38.21
N GLY A 271 -6.64 -0.30 -37.77
CA GLY A 271 -7.69 -1.31 -37.83
C GLY A 271 -8.55 -1.25 -39.09
N ASN A 272 -8.47 -0.16 -39.85
CA ASN A 272 -9.24 0.02 -41.08
C ASN A 272 -8.33 0.42 -42.27
N PHE A 273 -8.49 -0.29 -43.38
CA PHE A 273 -7.74 -0.08 -44.63
C PHE A 273 -8.72 0.02 -45.80
N ASN A 274 -8.35 0.76 -46.83
CA ASN A 274 -9.04 0.74 -48.11
C ASN A 274 -8.75 -0.60 -48.81
N THR A 275 -9.60 -1.60 -48.56
CA THR A 275 -9.41 -2.97 -49.06
C THR A 275 -10.23 -3.25 -50.32
N TYR A 276 -9.62 -3.96 -51.26
CA TYR A 276 -10.22 -4.38 -52.51
C TYR A 276 -10.03 -5.89 -52.70
N SER A 277 -11.03 -6.60 -53.22
CA SER A 277 -10.93 -8.04 -53.51
C SER A 277 -10.37 -8.26 -54.90
N ILE A 278 -9.40 -9.18 -55.07
CA ILE A 278 -8.88 -9.50 -56.42
C ILE A 278 -9.98 -10.00 -57.35
N SER A 279 -10.97 -10.75 -56.85
CA SER A 279 -12.11 -11.14 -57.69
C SER A 279 -12.90 -9.96 -58.25
N GLY A 280 -12.99 -8.84 -57.53
CA GLY A 280 -13.62 -7.62 -58.03
C GLY A 280 -12.83 -7.00 -59.19
N ILE A 281 -11.49 -7.06 -59.13
CA ILE A 281 -10.61 -6.64 -60.22
C ILE A 281 -10.78 -7.58 -61.42
N ALA A 282 -10.71 -8.89 -61.20
CA ALA A 282 -10.89 -9.88 -62.26
C ALA A 282 -12.26 -9.76 -62.95
N ALA A 283 -13.32 -9.50 -62.20
CA ALA A 283 -14.64 -9.24 -62.75
C ALA A 283 -14.70 -7.94 -63.56
N SER A 284 -13.99 -6.89 -63.12
CA SER A 284 -13.88 -5.63 -63.87
C SER A 284 -13.12 -5.83 -65.20
N ILE A 285 -12.05 -6.64 -65.20
CA ILE A 285 -11.35 -7.04 -66.44
C ILE A 285 -12.33 -7.75 -67.39
N GLN A 286 -13.14 -8.69 -66.90
CA GLN A 286 -14.13 -9.38 -67.72
C GLN A 286 -15.21 -8.44 -68.29
N MET A 287 -15.64 -7.43 -67.53
CA MET A 287 -16.57 -6.41 -68.00
C MET A 287 -15.96 -5.59 -69.14
N MET A 288 -14.71 -5.14 -68.98
CA MET A 288 -14.00 -4.41 -70.05
C MET A 288 -13.84 -5.26 -71.31
N MET A 289 -13.52 -6.54 -71.18
CA MET A 289 -13.43 -7.47 -72.32
C MET A 289 -14.77 -7.63 -73.07
N LYS A 290 -15.91 -7.43 -72.39
CA LYS A 290 -17.25 -7.43 -72.99
C LYS A 290 -17.68 -6.05 -73.54
N GLY A 291 -16.83 -5.03 -73.41
CA GLY A 291 -17.11 -3.65 -73.81
C GLY A 291 -17.84 -2.81 -72.76
N GLU A 292 -18.07 -3.33 -71.55
CA GLU A 292 -18.72 -2.62 -70.45
C GLU A 292 -17.66 -1.83 -69.64
N THR A 293 -17.61 -0.50 -69.80
CA THR A 293 -16.57 0.35 -69.19
C THR A 293 -17.10 1.43 -68.24
N GLU A 294 -18.41 1.73 -68.25
CA GLU A 294 -18.99 2.83 -67.47
C GLU A 294 -19.20 2.50 -65.99
N HIS A 295 -19.42 1.22 -65.66
CA HIS A 295 -19.78 0.77 -64.30
C HIS A 295 -18.96 -0.44 -63.85
N LEU A 296 -17.63 -0.31 -63.91
CA LEU A 296 -16.72 -1.35 -63.40
C LEU A 296 -16.90 -1.55 -61.89
N ILE A 297 -16.74 -2.79 -61.43
CA ILE A 297 -16.86 -3.13 -59.99
C ILE A 297 -15.76 -2.44 -59.19
N ILE A 298 -14.53 -2.41 -59.72
CA ILE A 298 -13.40 -1.66 -59.18
C ILE A 298 -12.72 -0.97 -60.35
N ALA A 299 -12.90 0.34 -60.51
CA ALA A 299 -12.29 1.08 -61.61
C ALA A 299 -10.76 1.21 -61.42
N PRO A 300 -9.93 1.25 -62.49
CA PRO A 300 -8.48 1.43 -62.35
C PRO A 300 -8.11 2.74 -61.63
N GLY A 301 -8.91 3.79 -61.83
CA GLY A 301 -8.73 5.09 -61.17
C GLY A 301 -8.78 5.04 -59.63
N GLU A 302 -9.33 3.98 -59.03
CA GLU A 302 -9.27 3.75 -57.58
C GLU A 302 -7.84 3.61 -57.07
N PHE A 303 -6.89 3.25 -57.93
CA PHE A 303 -5.47 3.04 -57.58
C PHE A 303 -4.58 4.25 -57.90
N SER A 304 -5.14 5.32 -58.45
CA SER A 304 -4.36 6.48 -58.90
C SER A 304 -3.69 7.22 -57.76
N ASP A 305 -2.40 7.53 -57.93
CA ASP A 305 -1.55 8.20 -56.96
C ASP A 305 -1.44 7.48 -55.59
N LYS A 306 -1.75 6.17 -55.55
CA LYS A 306 -1.70 5.34 -54.33
C LYS A 306 -0.53 4.36 -54.33
N TYR A 307 -0.11 3.96 -53.14
CA TYR A 307 0.70 2.77 -52.90
C TYR A 307 -0.23 1.57 -52.75
N VAL A 308 -0.13 0.60 -53.65
CA VAL A 308 -1.04 -0.54 -53.71
C VAL A 308 -0.32 -1.78 -53.18
N PHE A 309 -0.76 -2.31 -52.06
CA PHE A 309 -0.29 -3.59 -51.55
C PHE A 309 -1.14 -4.73 -52.11
N ILE A 310 -0.52 -5.83 -52.51
CA ILE A 310 -1.19 -7.05 -52.94
C ILE A 310 -0.75 -8.17 -52.01
N GLY A 311 -1.69 -8.77 -51.28
CA GLY A 311 -1.40 -9.85 -50.33
C GLY A 311 -2.59 -10.79 -50.15
N SER A 312 -2.49 -11.75 -49.23
CA SER A 312 -3.57 -12.70 -48.97
C SER A 312 -4.20 -12.53 -47.59
N SER A 313 -5.52 -12.73 -47.52
CA SER A 313 -6.30 -12.74 -46.28
C SER A 313 -7.11 -14.03 -46.08
N ALA A 314 -7.10 -14.94 -47.06
CA ALA A 314 -7.80 -16.22 -46.99
C ALA A 314 -7.16 -17.17 -45.98
N VAL A 315 -7.97 -17.94 -45.23
CA VAL A 315 -7.48 -18.81 -44.15
C VAL A 315 -6.63 -19.96 -44.68
N GLY A 316 -6.90 -20.42 -45.91
CA GLY A 316 -6.13 -21.46 -46.60
C GLY A 316 -4.79 -21.00 -47.16
N VAL A 317 -4.48 -19.70 -47.10
CA VAL A 317 -3.22 -19.11 -47.55
C VAL A 317 -2.49 -18.64 -46.29
N TYR A 318 -1.36 -19.26 -45.96
CA TYR A 318 -0.71 -19.27 -44.64
C TYR A 318 -0.08 -17.93 -44.16
N ASP A 319 -0.72 -16.78 -44.37
CA ASP A 319 -0.20 -15.45 -43.97
C ASP A 319 -1.07 -14.70 -42.95
N LEU A 320 -1.69 -15.43 -42.02
CA LEU A 320 -2.35 -14.82 -40.87
C LEU A 320 -1.38 -14.67 -39.69
N LYS A 321 -1.30 -13.46 -39.15
CA LYS A 321 -0.48 -13.08 -37.99
C LYS A 321 -1.36 -12.71 -36.80
N SER A 322 -0.90 -13.05 -35.60
CA SER A 322 -1.53 -12.58 -34.36
C SER A 322 -1.01 -11.19 -34.02
N THR A 323 -1.88 -10.18 -33.99
CA THR A 323 -1.52 -8.80 -33.67
C THR A 323 -2.30 -8.32 -32.45
N PRO A 324 -1.91 -7.20 -31.81
CA PRO A 324 -2.68 -6.60 -30.73
C PRO A 324 -4.16 -6.34 -31.06
N LEU A 325 -4.50 -6.06 -32.33
CA LEU A 325 -5.87 -5.77 -32.75
C LEU A 325 -6.71 -7.03 -32.99
N SER A 326 -6.09 -8.10 -33.52
CA SER A 326 -6.78 -9.35 -33.85
C SER A 326 -5.80 -10.52 -33.94
N GLY A 327 -6.24 -11.70 -33.51
CA GLY A 327 -5.48 -12.95 -33.64
C GLY A 327 -5.39 -13.52 -35.07
N LYS A 328 -6.06 -12.90 -36.04
CA LYS A 328 -6.11 -13.33 -37.45
C LYS A 328 -5.98 -12.13 -38.40
N THR A 329 -4.90 -11.39 -38.28
CA THR A 329 -4.62 -10.24 -39.15
C THR A 329 -3.79 -10.67 -40.36
N PRO A 330 -4.19 -10.34 -41.60
CA PRO A 330 -3.36 -10.54 -42.78
C PRO A 330 -1.98 -9.88 -42.65
N GLY A 331 -0.90 -10.58 -43.00
CA GLY A 331 0.48 -10.07 -42.89
C GLY A 331 0.69 -8.76 -43.65
N VAL A 332 0.05 -8.62 -44.81
CA VAL A 332 0.06 -7.41 -45.63
C VAL A 332 -0.43 -6.15 -44.89
N PHE A 333 -1.29 -6.27 -43.87
CA PHE A 333 -1.72 -5.11 -43.07
C PHE A 333 -0.62 -4.59 -42.15
N LEU A 334 0.33 -5.43 -41.73
CA LEU A 334 1.52 -4.98 -41.01
C LEU A 334 2.41 -4.15 -41.94
N GLN A 335 2.64 -4.62 -43.18
CA GLN A 335 3.40 -3.91 -44.19
C GLN A 335 2.77 -2.55 -44.54
N ALA A 336 1.45 -2.54 -44.78
CA ALA A 336 0.69 -1.33 -45.07
C ALA A 336 0.67 -0.35 -43.88
N SER A 337 0.65 -0.86 -42.63
CA SER A 337 0.78 -0.03 -41.43
C SER A 337 2.12 0.66 -41.37
N VAL A 338 3.22 -0.04 -41.64
CA VAL A 338 4.58 0.54 -41.65
C VAL A 338 4.68 1.69 -42.64
N LEU A 339 4.19 1.52 -43.86
CA LEU A 339 4.19 2.60 -44.85
C LEU A 339 3.32 3.77 -44.40
N SER A 340 2.10 3.49 -43.93
CA SER A 340 1.16 4.52 -43.45
C SER A 340 1.75 5.31 -42.29
N ASN A 341 2.42 4.66 -41.34
CA ASN A 341 3.11 5.33 -40.23
C ASN A 341 4.21 6.27 -40.74
N CYS A 342 4.94 5.88 -41.79
CA CYS A 342 5.96 6.74 -42.39
C CYS A 342 5.37 7.95 -43.12
N LEU A 343 4.30 7.74 -43.90
CA LEU A 343 3.62 8.80 -44.64
C LEU A 343 2.97 9.83 -43.71
N ASP A 344 2.30 9.38 -42.66
CA ASP A 344 1.62 10.25 -41.69
C ASP A 344 2.54 10.77 -40.56
N LYS A 345 3.78 10.26 -40.49
CA LYS A 345 4.70 10.45 -39.35
C LYS A 345 4.07 10.03 -38.01
N ASP A 346 3.20 9.03 -38.04
CA ASP A 346 2.41 8.51 -36.91
C ASP A 346 3.17 7.38 -36.20
N PHE A 347 4.24 7.74 -35.49
CA PHE A 347 5.14 6.77 -34.85
C PHE A 347 4.86 6.58 -33.36
N LEU A 348 5.06 5.37 -32.87
CA LEU A 348 5.15 5.09 -31.43
C LEU A 348 6.59 5.23 -30.94
N THR A 349 6.80 6.09 -29.96
CA THR A 349 8.09 6.38 -29.35
C THR A 349 8.13 5.84 -27.92
N PRO A 350 8.92 4.79 -27.66
CA PRO A 350 9.15 4.30 -26.30
C PRO A 350 9.75 5.37 -25.40
N ALA A 351 9.26 5.44 -24.16
CA ALA A 351 9.90 6.26 -23.16
C ALA A 351 11.33 5.74 -22.87
N PRO A 352 12.28 6.62 -22.54
CA PRO A 352 13.64 6.21 -22.21
C PRO A 352 13.67 5.14 -21.09
N PRO A 353 14.63 4.19 -21.10
CA PRO A 353 14.67 3.09 -20.12
C PRO A 353 14.69 3.55 -18.65
N TRP A 354 15.32 4.70 -18.38
CA TRP A 354 15.39 5.28 -17.03
C TRP A 354 14.05 5.86 -16.54
N PHE A 355 13.18 6.30 -17.45
CA PHE A 355 11.94 7.02 -17.13
C PHE A 355 11.04 6.17 -16.22
N GLY A 356 10.76 4.93 -16.63
CA GLY A 356 9.94 4.00 -15.85
C GLY A 356 10.51 3.72 -14.46
N ASN A 357 11.84 3.57 -14.36
CA ASN A 357 12.52 3.29 -13.09
C ASN A 357 12.43 4.47 -12.12
N VAL A 358 12.63 5.70 -12.61
CA VAL A 358 12.54 6.92 -11.80
C VAL A 358 11.11 7.11 -11.29
N ILE A 359 10.11 7.00 -12.18
CA ILE A 359 8.70 7.14 -11.77
C ILE A 359 8.29 6.03 -10.80
N ALA A 360 8.74 4.79 -11.01
CA ALA A 360 8.49 3.68 -10.09
C ALA A 360 9.03 3.96 -8.68
N ILE A 361 10.24 4.48 -8.56
CA ILE A 361 10.86 4.86 -7.26
C ILE A 361 10.07 5.99 -6.60
N LEU A 362 9.75 7.06 -7.34
CA LEU A 362 9.00 8.20 -6.81
C LEU A 362 7.61 7.78 -6.32
N LEU A 363 6.89 6.97 -7.12
CA LEU A 363 5.57 6.48 -6.76
C LEU A 363 5.61 5.52 -5.56
N ALA A 364 6.61 4.63 -5.48
CA ALA A 364 6.79 3.75 -4.33
C ALA A 364 7.06 4.55 -3.04
N ILE A 365 7.94 5.55 -3.09
CA ILE A 365 8.19 6.46 -1.96
C ILE A 365 6.89 7.16 -1.55
N PHE A 366 6.15 7.69 -2.52
CA PHE A 366 4.86 8.35 -2.25
C PHE A 366 3.84 7.38 -1.64
N ALA A 367 3.70 6.17 -2.19
CA ALA A 367 2.76 5.16 -1.70
C ALA A 367 3.08 4.76 -0.25
N SER A 368 4.35 4.50 0.06
CA SER A 368 4.80 4.20 1.43
C SER A 368 4.56 5.39 2.37
N TRP A 369 4.85 6.61 1.93
CA TRP A 369 4.58 7.83 2.69
C TRP A 369 3.08 8.00 2.98
N ALA A 370 2.22 7.86 1.96
CA ALA A 370 0.77 7.96 2.09
C ALA A 370 0.24 6.93 3.09
N VAL A 371 0.66 5.66 3.01
CA VAL A 371 0.25 4.61 3.96
C VAL A 371 0.72 4.89 5.38
N THR A 372 1.91 5.47 5.53
CA THR A 372 2.52 5.75 6.84
C THR A 372 1.83 6.87 7.60
N PHE A 373 1.44 7.93 6.88
CA PHE A 373 0.95 9.17 7.49
C PHE A 373 -0.57 9.36 7.39
N ALA A 374 -1.27 8.57 6.58
CA ALA A 374 -2.72 8.62 6.51
C ALA A 374 -3.36 8.15 7.83
N PRO A 375 -4.23 8.97 8.46
CA PRO A 375 -4.90 8.62 9.71
C PRO A 375 -5.95 7.52 9.54
N ARG A 376 -6.67 7.48 8.41
CA ARG A 376 -7.77 6.54 8.19
C ARG A 376 -7.37 5.37 7.30
N LEU A 377 -7.97 4.20 7.54
CA LEU A 377 -7.69 2.98 6.78
C LEU A 377 -8.00 3.14 5.28
N TRP A 378 -9.11 3.80 4.93
CA TRP A 378 -9.49 4.01 3.54
C TRP A 378 -8.51 4.96 2.82
N GLU A 379 -7.94 5.96 3.52
CA GLU A 379 -6.95 6.88 2.97
C GLU A 379 -5.62 6.16 2.64
N LYS A 380 -5.24 5.18 3.47
CA LYS A 380 -4.08 4.29 3.22
C LYS A 380 -4.22 3.47 1.94
N VAL A 381 -5.45 3.20 1.50
CA VAL A 381 -5.73 2.44 0.26
C VAL A 381 -5.99 3.38 -0.93
N ALA A 382 -6.85 4.38 -0.75
CA ALA A 382 -7.25 5.31 -1.79
C ALA A 382 -6.09 6.19 -2.27
N GLY A 383 -5.18 6.60 -1.38
CA GLY A 383 -4.01 7.40 -1.73
C GLY A 383 -3.14 6.73 -2.80
N PRO A 384 -2.52 5.56 -2.53
CA PRO A 384 -1.73 4.85 -3.53
C PRO A 384 -2.51 4.49 -4.80
N LEU A 385 -3.76 4.02 -4.68
CA LEU A 385 -4.57 3.64 -5.84
C LEU A 385 -4.89 4.83 -6.75
N SER A 386 -5.20 6.01 -6.18
CA SER A 386 -5.51 7.20 -6.97
C SER A 386 -4.32 7.66 -7.82
N PHE A 387 -3.10 7.59 -7.29
CA PHE A 387 -1.90 7.95 -8.06
C PHE A 387 -1.54 6.90 -9.10
N ILE A 388 -1.71 5.60 -8.80
CA ILE A 388 -1.55 4.55 -9.80
C ILE A 388 -2.56 4.76 -10.94
N ALA A 389 -3.83 5.02 -10.62
CA ALA A 389 -4.88 5.29 -11.61
C ALA A 389 -4.57 6.54 -12.45
N LEU A 390 -4.10 7.62 -11.81
CA LEU A 390 -3.68 8.84 -12.51
C LEU A 390 -2.52 8.57 -13.47
N TYR A 391 -1.51 7.80 -13.04
CA TYR A 391 -0.40 7.42 -13.91
C TYR A 391 -0.85 6.55 -15.08
N VAL A 392 -1.72 5.56 -14.84
CA VAL A 392 -2.29 4.70 -15.89
C VAL A 392 -3.09 5.53 -16.90
N ALA A 393 -3.91 6.48 -16.44
CA ALA A 393 -4.64 7.40 -17.31
C ALA A 393 -3.67 8.29 -18.12
N GLY A 394 -2.61 8.81 -17.48
CA GLY A 394 -1.55 9.55 -18.15
C GLY A 394 -0.83 8.71 -19.21
N ALA A 395 -0.52 7.45 -18.92
CA ALA A 395 0.12 6.51 -19.85
C ALA A 395 -0.80 6.12 -21.02
N ALA A 396 -2.12 6.07 -20.81
CA ALA A 396 -3.10 5.88 -21.87
C ALA A 396 -3.18 7.12 -22.78
N TYR A 397 -3.22 8.32 -22.20
CA TYR A 397 -3.17 9.57 -22.97
C TYR A 397 -1.85 9.74 -23.73
N ALA A 398 -0.72 9.44 -23.09
CA ALA A 398 0.60 9.45 -23.73
C ALA A 398 0.63 8.53 -24.96
N PHE A 399 -0.02 7.36 -24.88
CA PHE A 399 -0.11 6.43 -25.99
C PHE A 399 -0.86 7.01 -27.20
N VAL A 400 -1.95 7.77 -26.95
CA VAL A 400 -2.73 8.45 -28.01
C VAL A 400 -1.86 9.43 -28.79
N ILE A 401 -0.97 10.17 -28.10
CA ILE A 401 -0.06 11.13 -28.73
C ILE A 401 1.26 10.50 -29.22
N GLY A 402 1.36 9.17 -29.26
CA GLY A 402 2.50 8.46 -29.83
C GLY A 402 3.65 8.17 -28.85
N SER A 403 3.45 8.30 -27.54
CA SER A 403 4.47 7.99 -26.52
C SER A 403 4.10 6.74 -25.70
N VAL A 404 5.00 5.76 -25.66
CA VAL A 404 4.74 4.48 -24.96
C VAL A 404 5.40 4.49 -23.58
N TRP A 405 4.60 4.74 -22.55
CA TRP A 405 5.06 4.72 -21.15
C TRP A 405 4.90 3.32 -20.55
N PRO A 406 5.87 2.86 -19.73
CA PRO A 406 5.78 1.56 -19.05
C PRO A 406 4.78 1.64 -17.89
N VAL A 407 3.80 0.73 -17.85
CA VAL A 407 2.71 0.74 -16.87
C VAL A 407 2.99 -0.21 -15.71
N MET A 408 3.39 -1.44 -15.99
CA MET A 408 3.43 -2.52 -15.01
C MET A 408 4.53 -2.34 -13.98
N ILE A 409 5.71 -1.84 -14.36
CA ILE A 409 6.79 -1.55 -13.41
C ILE A 409 6.36 -0.50 -12.37
N VAL A 410 5.64 0.54 -12.79
CA VAL A 410 5.20 1.64 -11.94
C VAL A 410 4.06 1.17 -11.03
N ALA A 411 3.04 0.52 -11.60
CA ALA A 411 1.91 0.00 -10.84
C ALA A 411 2.36 -1.05 -9.80
N ALA A 412 3.20 -2.02 -10.19
CA ALA A 412 3.72 -3.04 -9.29
C ALA A 412 4.56 -2.44 -8.15
N SER A 413 5.37 -1.42 -8.43
CA SER A 413 6.16 -0.71 -7.41
C SER A 413 5.27 0.00 -6.39
N GLY A 414 4.22 0.68 -6.86
CA GLY A 414 3.23 1.33 -5.98
C GLY A 414 2.48 0.32 -5.09
N VAL A 415 1.99 -0.78 -5.68
CA VAL A 415 1.26 -1.83 -4.95
C VAL A 415 2.13 -2.55 -3.94
N LEU A 416 3.34 -2.98 -4.33
CA LEU A 416 4.27 -3.65 -3.43
C LEU A 416 4.66 -2.72 -2.29
N SER A 417 4.99 -1.46 -2.59
CA SER A 417 5.37 -0.50 -1.57
C SER A 417 4.25 -0.19 -0.58
N ALA A 418 3.02 0.04 -1.07
CA ALA A 418 1.86 0.25 -0.21
C ALA A 418 1.60 -0.96 0.71
N SER A 419 1.70 -2.18 0.16
CA SER A 419 1.50 -3.43 0.91
C SER A 419 2.60 -3.64 1.96
N SER A 420 3.87 -3.45 1.59
CA SER A 420 5.01 -3.55 2.50
C SER A 420 4.91 -2.51 3.62
N ALA A 421 4.58 -1.26 3.29
CA ALA A 421 4.37 -0.20 4.27
C ALA A 421 3.22 -0.56 5.23
N PHE A 422 2.11 -1.05 4.70
CA PHE A 422 0.96 -1.46 5.51
C PHE A 422 1.34 -2.55 6.51
N VAL A 423 2.09 -3.57 6.08
CA VAL A 423 2.56 -4.65 6.97
C VAL A 423 3.51 -4.10 8.04
N VAL A 424 4.55 -3.36 7.65
CA VAL A 424 5.56 -2.81 8.58
C VAL A 424 4.92 -1.89 9.62
N PHE A 425 4.02 -1.00 9.20
CA PHE A 425 3.39 -0.05 10.12
C PHE A 425 2.28 -0.67 10.98
N SER A 426 1.52 -1.63 10.45
CA SER A 426 0.52 -2.36 11.26
C SER A 426 1.19 -3.22 12.33
N MET A 427 2.31 -3.86 12.02
CA MET A 427 3.08 -4.63 13.00
C MET A 427 3.70 -3.75 14.09
N THR A 428 4.24 -2.60 13.72
CA THR A 428 4.90 -1.70 14.69
C THR A 428 3.89 -0.98 15.59
N GLU A 429 2.75 -0.50 15.07
CA GLU A 429 1.69 0.10 15.89
C GLU A 429 1.02 -0.92 16.81
N GLY A 430 0.83 -2.16 16.35
CA GLY A 430 0.28 -3.24 17.16
C GLY A 430 1.14 -3.58 18.38
N GLN A 431 2.47 -3.58 18.22
CA GLN A 431 3.39 -3.85 19.33
C GLN A 431 3.42 -2.72 20.37
N GLU A 432 3.42 -1.45 19.95
CA GLU A 432 3.39 -0.32 20.89
C GLU A 432 2.12 -0.35 21.75
N ARG A 433 0.94 -0.56 21.14
CA ARG A 433 -0.33 -0.66 21.87
C ARG A 433 -0.34 -1.82 22.87
N ARG A 434 0.15 -3.00 22.47
CA ARG A 434 0.25 -4.17 23.37
C ARG A 434 1.21 -3.93 24.53
N ARG A 435 2.33 -3.26 24.29
CA ARG A 435 3.31 -2.94 25.33
C ARG A 435 2.73 -1.98 26.37
N VAL A 436 2.06 -0.91 25.92
CA VAL A 436 1.37 0.03 26.82
C VAL A 436 0.29 -0.68 27.63
N ARG A 437 -0.54 -1.51 26.99
CA ARG A 437 -1.58 -2.29 27.68
C ARG A 437 -1.01 -3.17 28.79
N LYS A 438 0.07 -3.90 28.52
CA LYS A 438 0.72 -4.81 29.48
C LYS A 438 1.37 -4.08 30.66
N LEU A 439 1.86 -2.85 30.45
CA LEU A 439 2.50 -2.07 31.52
C LEU A 439 1.48 -1.57 32.56
N PHE A 440 0.28 -1.17 32.12
CA PHE A 440 -0.73 -0.58 33.02
C PHE A 440 -1.74 -1.59 33.56
N SER A 441 -1.94 -2.75 32.91
CA SER A 441 -2.93 -3.76 33.35
C SER A 441 -2.66 -4.40 34.70
N VAL A 442 -1.49 -4.18 35.31
CA VAL A 442 -1.15 -4.68 36.66
C VAL A 442 -1.58 -3.70 37.75
N TYR A 443 -1.70 -2.41 37.43
CA TYR A 443 -1.86 -1.34 38.42
C TYR A 443 -3.24 -0.69 38.40
N VAL A 444 -3.98 -0.84 37.30
CA VAL A 444 -5.19 -0.06 37.01
C VAL A 444 -6.27 -0.95 36.38
N PRO A 445 -7.57 -0.72 36.64
CA PRO A 445 -8.66 -1.50 36.03
C PRO A 445 -8.64 -1.52 34.49
N PRO A 446 -9.16 -2.58 33.84
CA PRO A 446 -9.17 -2.72 32.39
C PRO A 446 -9.75 -1.51 31.64
N GLU A 447 -10.81 -0.91 32.18
CA GLU A 447 -11.50 0.24 31.60
C GLU A 447 -10.59 1.47 31.58
N VAL A 448 -9.80 1.67 32.64
CA VAL A 448 -8.83 2.77 32.74
C VAL A 448 -7.65 2.53 31.80
N VAL A 449 -7.21 1.27 31.62
CA VAL A 449 -6.17 0.93 30.63
C VAL A 449 -6.63 1.22 29.20
N GLU A 450 -7.90 0.95 28.89
CA GLU A 450 -8.48 1.22 27.57
C GLU A 450 -8.68 2.72 27.31
N GLU A 451 -9.13 3.46 28.32
CA GLU A 451 -9.22 4.92 28.29
C GLU A 451 -7.84 5.56 28.11
N LEU A 452 -6.81 5.04 28.79
CA LEU A 452 -5.42 5.47 28.60
C LEU A 452 -4.90 5.19 27.18
N ILE A 453 -5.31 4.10 26.52
CA ILE A 453 -4.84 3.74 25.17
C ILE A 453 -5.56 4.56 24.08
N SER A 454 -6.80 4.95 24.32
CA SER A 454 -7.66 5.64 23.34
C SER A 454 -7.37 7.13 23.21
N HIS A 455 -6.94 7.81 24.28
CA HIS A 455 -6.71 9.27 24.31
C HIS A 455 -5.23 9.63 24.17
N ASP A 456 -4.62 9.27 23.02
CA ASP A 456 -3.18 9.45 22.79
C ASP A 456 -2.75 10.93 22.58
N GLU A 457 -3.69 11.85 22.30
CA GLU A 457 -3.41 13.28 22.04
C GLU A 457 -3.41 14.17 23.31
N GLU A 458 -4.17 13.82 24.36
CA GLU A 458 -4.22 14.59 25.63
C GLU A 458 -3.09 14.23 26.61
N ARG A 459 -2.27 13.23 26.26
CA ARG A 459 -1.10 12.75 27.04
C ARG A 459 0.02 13.76 27.25
N SER A 460 -0.13 15.00 26.81
CA SER A 460 0.79 16.07 27.21
C SER A 460 0.52 16.60 28.63
N ALA A 461 -0.62 16.26 29.27
CA ALA A 461 -0.94 16.73 30.62
C ALA A 461 -0.43 15.81 31.75
N ALA A 462 -0.30 14.50 31.54
CA ALA A 462 0.22 13.55 32.53
C ALA A 462 1.70 13.21 32.27
N GLN A 463 2.56 14.23 32.19
CA GLN A 463 4.01 14.02 32.14
C GLN A 463 4.49 13.42 33.48
N PHE A 464 5.39 12.44 33.44
CA PHE A 464 6.11 12.01 34.63
C PHE A 464 6.77 13.25 35.28
N GLY A 465 6.46 13.51 36.55
CA GLY A 465 6.80 14.74 37.26
C GLY A 465 5.66 15.76 37.36
N SER A 466 4.46 15.46 36.86
CA SER A 466 3.27 16.30 37.03
C SER A 466 2.76 16.27 38.47
N GLU A 467 2.40 17.45 38.98
CA GLU A 467 1.64 17.61 40.21
C GLU A 467 0.15 17.39 39.90
N GLU A 468 -0.44 16.36 40.49
CA GLU A 468 -1.87 16.12 40.40
C GLU A 468 -2.49 16.11 41.79
N ASN A 469 -3.75 16.54 41.87
CA ASN A 469 -4.52 16.43 43.09
C ASN A 469 -5.08 15.00 43.19
N VAL A 470 -4.68 14.28 44.23
CA VAL A 470 -5.02 12.86 44.42
C VAL A 470 -5.57 12.62 45.82
N THR A 471 -6.35 11.56 45.98
CA THR A 471 -6.68 11.01 47.30
C THR A 471 -5.91 9.72 47.50
N VAL A 472 -5.08 9.69 48.53
CA VAL A 472 -4.20 8.56 48.86
C VAL A 472 -4.81 7.76 50.00
N LEU A 473 -4.79 6.44 49.86
CA LEU A 473 -5.21 5.46 50.85
C LEU A 473 -4.01 4.66 51.34
N PHE A 474 -3.94 4.52 52.66
CA PHE A 474 -3.19 3.47 53.33
C PHE A 474 -4.14 2.61 54.14
N SER A 475 -4.00 1.29 54.03
CA SER A 475 -4.71 0.32 54.86
C SER A 475 -3.70 -0.68 55.43
N ASP A 476 -3.83 -1.05 56.70
CA ASP A 476 -2.94 -1.99 57.41
C ASP A 476 -3.75 -2.97 58.27
N ILE A 477 -3.25 -4.21 58.45
CA ILE A 477 -3.93 -5.22 59.27
C ILE A 477 -3.53 -5.03 60.74
N ARG A 478 -4.53 -4.77 61.59
CA ARG A 478 -4.32 -4.60 63.03
C ARG A 478 -3.69 -5.83 63.66
N SER A 479 -2.61 -5.59 64.40
CA SER A 479 -1.86 -6.63 65.11
C SER A 479 -1.30 -7.72 64.19
N PHE A 480 -1.01 -7.40 62.92
CA PHE A 480 -0.48 -8.35 61.95
C PHE A 480 0.78 -9.06 62.43
N THR A 481 1.73 -8.35 63.05
CA THR A 481 2.96 -8.96 63.58
C THR A 481 2.64 -10.13 64.51
N THR A 482 1.74 -9.93 65.48
CA THR A 482 1.31 -10.97 66.42
C THR A 482 0.59 -12.13 65.73
N ILE A 483 -0.20 -11.86 64.70
CA ILE A 483 -0.87 -12.90 63.89
C ILE A 483 0.17 -13.71 63.11
N SER A 484 1.13 -13.03 62.48
CA SER A 484 2.15 -13.66 61.63
C SER A 484 3.13 -14.54 62.41
N GLU A 485 3.45 -14.18 63.66
CA GLU A 485 4.31 -14.97 64.56
C GLU A 485 3.65 -16.31 64.96
N GLN A 486 2.33 -16.40 64.88
CA GLN A 486 1.56 -17.61 65.21
C GLN A 486 1.31 -18.52 63.99
N LEU A 487 1.74 -18.11 62.79
CA LEU A 487 1.49 -18.81 61.54
C LEU A 487 2.79 -19.21 60.85
N THR A 488 2.74 -20.27 60.02
CA THR A 488 3.85 -20.60 59.13
C THR A 488 3.86 -19.65 57.92
N ALA A 489 5.03 -19.43 57.31
CA ALA A 489 5.15 -18.51 56.17
C ALA A 489 4.16 -18.79 55.01
N PRO A 490 3.91 -20.05 54.58
CA PRO A 490 2.89 -20.33 53.57
C PRO A 490 1.47 -19.95 54.00
N ARG A 491 1.14 -20.10 55.29
CA ARG A 491 -0.17 -19.74 55.85
C ARG A 491 -0.35 -18.23 55.94
N VAL A 492 0.72 -17.47 56.23
CA VAL A 492 0.71 -16.01 56.15
C VAL A 492 0.44 -15.56 54.71
N VAL A 493 1.12 -16.15 53.72
CA VAL A 493 0.90 -15.83 52.30
C VAL A 493 -0.51 -16.19 51.85
N GLU A 494 -1.06 -17.33 52.27
CA GLU A 494 -2.45 -17.71 51.98
C GLU A 494 -3.43 -16.66 52.51
N MET A 495 -3.29 -16.27 53.78
CA MET A 495 -4.14 -15.27 54.43
C MET A 495 -4.05 -13.91 53.71
N LEU A 496 -2.82 -13.46 53.41
CA LEU A 496 -2.59 -12.20 52.71
C LEU A 496 -3.17 -12.23 51.29
N ASN A 497 -3.08 -13.34 50.57
CA ASN A 497 -3.63 -13.44 49.21
C ASN A 497 -5.16 -13.36 49.22
N VAL A 498 -5.85 -14.00 50.18
CA VAL A 498 -7.31 -13.88 50.33
C VAL A 498 -7.70 -12.43 50.63
N TYR A 499 -7.01 -11.79 51.57
CA TYR A 499 -7.24 -10.39 51.92
C TYR A 499 -6.96 -9.43 50.75
N PHE A 500 -5.76 -9.49 50.15
CA PHE A 500 -5.37 -8.60 49.07
C PHE A 500 -6.22 -8.75 47.82
N SER A 501 -6.67 -9.97 47.49
CA SER A 501 -7.55 -10.18 46.33
C SER A 501 -8.85 -9.38 46.48
N GLU A 502 -9.54 -9.54 47.62
CA GLU A 502 -10.80 -8.86 47.84
C GLU A 502 -10.64 -7.33 47.97
N MET A 503 -9.60 -6.87 48.68
CA MET A 503 -9.33 -5.43 48.80
C MET A 503 -8.95 -4.79 47.46
N THR A 504 -8.22 -5.53 46.61
CA THR A 504 -7.87 -5.08 45.26
C THR A 504 -9.11 -4.91 44.40
N ASP A 505 -10.02 -5.88 44.43
CA ASP A 505 -11.28 -5.81 43.69
C ASP A 505 -12.13 -4.61 44.11
N VAL A 506 -12.20 -4.31 45.42
CA VAL A 506 -12.90 -3.12 45.92
C VAL A 506 -12.27 -1.82 45.44
N ILE A 507 -10.93 -1.71 45.50
CA ILE A 507 -10.22 -0.52 45.02
C ILE A 507 -10.50 -0.31 43.52
N PHE A 508 -10.47 -1.39 42.74
CA PHE A 508 -10.74 -1.35 41.30
C PHE A 508 -12.19 -1.02 40.95
N GLU A 509 -13.17 -1.53 41.70
CA GLU A 509 -14.60 -1.23 41.51
C GLU A 509 -14.89 0.27 41.59
N TYR A 510 -14.17 0.97 42.48
CA TYR A 510 -14.24 2.43 42.60
C TYR A 510 -13.19 3.17 41.78
N ARG A 511 -12.62 2.53 40.75
CA ARG A 511 -11.62 3.09 39.82
C ARG A 511 -10.34 3.63 40.51
N GLY A 512 -9.93 3.00 41.60
CA GLY A 512 -8.67 3.29 42.27
C GLY A 512 -7.48 2.65 41.57
N THR A 513 -6.31 3.24 41.75
CA THR A 513 -5.02 2.70 41.29
C THR A 513 -4.27 2.12 42.48
N ILE A 514 -3.81 0.87 42.37
CA ILE A 514 -2.93 0.28 43.39
C ILE A 514 -1.51 0.69 43.09
N ASP A 515 -0.85 1.33 44.07
CA ASP A 515 0.56 1.67 43.96
C ASP A 515 1.42 0.46 44.32
N LYS A 516 1.28 -0.06 45.54
CA LYS A 516 2.03 -1.22 46.03
C LYS A 516 1.44 -1.84 47.30
N PHE A 517 1.84 -3.07 47.56
CA PHE A 517 1.72 -3.72 48.86
C PHE A 517 3.01 -3.54 49.66
N ILE A 518 2.90 -3.19 50.94
CA ILE A 518 4.03 -2.96 51.86
C ILE A 518 3.83 -3.88 53.08
N GLY A 519 4.37 -5.10 53.03
CA GLY A 519 4.07 -6.11 54.05
C GLY A 519 2.60 -6.53 53.95
N ASP A 520 1.83 -6.25 54.99
CA ASP A 520 0.37 -6.41 55.06
C ASP A 520 -0.42 -5.15 54.70
N ALA A 521 0.27 -4.02 54.49
CA ALA A 521 -0.37 -2.77 54.14
C ALA A 521 -0.64 -2.61 52.63
N ILE A 522 -1.73 -1.94 52.29
CA ILE A 522 -2.11 -1.56 50.92
C ILE A 522 -1.95 -0.05 50.77
N MET A 523 -1.22 0.36 49.73
CA MET A 523 -1.18 1.75 49.28
C MET A 523 -1.89 1.88 47.92
N GLY A 524 -2.90 2.73 47.88
CA GLY A 524 -3.66 3.04 46.67
C GLY A 524 -3.97 4.53 46.55
N PHE A 525 -4.41 4.98 45.38
CA PHE A 525 -4.81 6.36 45.18
C PHE A 525 -5.85 6.53 44.06
N TRP A 526 -6.56 7.66 44.10
CA TRP A 526 -7.54 8.09 43.10
C TRP A 526 -7.19 9.48 42.57
N GLY A 527 -7.64 9.80 41.35
CA GLY A 527 -7.39 11.09 40.68
C GLY A 527 -6.28 11.04 39.63
N ALA A 528 -5.57 9.90 39.53
CA ALA A 528 -4.58 9.62 38.49
C ALA A 528 -4.52 8.10 38.21
N PRO A 529 -4.06 7.64 37.02
CA PRO A 529 -3.50 8.40 35.89
C PRO A 529 -4.52 9.21 35.09
N ILE A 530 -5.81 8.96 35.28
CA ILE A 530 -6.90 9.72 34.66
C ILE A 530 -7.48 10.67 35.70
N ARG A 531 -7.63 11.94 35.33
CA ARG A 531 -8.21 12.96 36.20
C ARG A 531 -9.66 12.63 36.49
N GLU A 532 -9.99 12.54 37.78
CA GLU A 532 -11.32 12.16 38.25
C GLU A 532 -11.78 13.17 39.30
N PRO A 533 -12.66 14.14 38.97
CA PRO A 533 -13.02 15.24 39.88
C PRO A 533 -13.59 14.80 41.24
N ASN A 534 -14.25 13.63 41.31
CA ASN A 534 -14.81 13.07 42.54
C ASN A 534 -13.92 12.00 43.19
N HIS A 535 -12.59 12.05 42.96
CA HIS A 535 -11.63 11.07 43.47
C HIS A 535 -11.71 10.86 45.00
N ALA A 536 -11.92 11.91 45.79
CA ALA A 536 -12.05 11.81 47.24
C ALA A 536 -13.30 11.04 47.69
N GLU A 537 -14.43 11.26 47.00
CA GLU A 537 -15.68 10.55 47.26
C GLU A 537 -15.53 9.05 46.95
N LYS A 538 -14.94 8.73 45.80
CA LYS A 538 -14.67 7.33 45.41
C LYS A 538 -13.74 6.62 46.40
N ALA A 539 -12.68 7.28 46.87
CA ALA A 539 -11.76 6.72 47.84
C ALA A 539 -12.45 6.40 49.19
N VAL A 540 -13.33 7.30 49.67
CA VAL A 540 -14.10 7.08 50.90
C VAL A 540 -15.10 5.95 50.73
N LEU A 541 -15.85 5.92 49.61
CA LEU A 541 -16.79 4.83 49.33
C LEU A 541 -16.09 3.48 49.19
N ALA A 542 -14.93 3.44 48.52
CA ALA A 542 -14.10 2.24 48.44
C ALA A 542 -13.67 1.78 49.83
N SER A 543 -13.24 2.71 50.70
CA SER A 543 -12.84 2.38 52.08
C SER A 543 -13.99 1.84 52.92
N LEU A 544 -15.21 2.39 52.76
CA LEU A 544 -16.41 1.87 53.42
C LEU A 544 -16.75 0.46 52.91
N LEU A 545 -16.65 0.23 51.60
CA LEU A 545 -16.85 -1.11 51.03
C LEU A 545 -15.75 -2.10 51.47
N MET A 546 -14.49 -1.67 51.61
CA MET A 546 -13.41 -2.50 52.13
C MET A 546 -13.74 -3.02 53.54
N LEU A 547 -14.30 -2.15 54.39
CA LEU A 547 -14.73 -2.53 55.74
C LEU A 547 -15.89 -3.52 55.72
N GLU A 548 -16.87 -3.33 54.83
CA GLU A 548 -17.99 -4.28 54.67
C GLU A 548 -17.52 -5.63 54.11
N ARG A 549 -16.67 -5.63 53.08
CA ARG A 549 -16.13 -6.85 52.47
C ARG A 549 -15.17 -7.60 53.38
N LEU A 550 -14.53 -6.91 54.33
CA LEU A 550 -13.71 -7.57 55.35
C LEU A 550 -14.52 -8.60 56.16
N GLU A 551 -15.83 -8.40 56.35
CA GLU A 551 -16.69 -9.40 57.00
C GLU A 551 -16.76 -10.70 56.19
N LYS A 552 -16.85 -10.59 54.86
CA LYS A 552 -16.83 -11.75 53.94
C LYS A 552 -15.46 -12.44 53.96
N VAL A 553 -14.38 -11.66 53.88
CA VAL A 553 -13.00 -12.15 54.01
C VAL A 553 -12.83 -12.90 55.33
N ASN A 554 -13.32 -12.35 56.43
CA ASN A 554 -13.26 -12.98 57.75
C ASN A 554 -14.05 -14.28 57.82
N ALA A 555 -15.25 -14.34 57.23
CA ALA A 555 -16.02 -15.57 57.15
C ALA A 555 -15.28 -16.67 56.34
N GLU A 556 -14.58 -16.29 55.27
CA GLU A 556 -13.76 -17.22 54.49
C GLU A 556 -12.50 -17.66 55.25
N LEU A 557 -11.79 -16.72 55.87
CA LEU A 557 -10.62 -16.98 56.68
C LEU A 557 -10.94 -17.91 57.86
N GLN A 558 -12.09 -17.72 58.52
CA GLN A 558 -12.56 -18.61 59.59
C GLN A 558 -12.80 -20.04 59.10
N LYS A 559 -13.42 -20.23 57.92
CA LYS A 559 -13.58 -21.56 57.30
C LYS A 559 -12.24 -22.25 57.04
N ARG A 560 -11.20 -21.46 56.76
CA ARG A 560 -9.82 -21.90 56.54
C ARG A 560 -8.99 -21.98 57.83
N GLY A 561 -9.59 -21.79 59.01
CA GLY A 561 -8.96 -21.92 60.32
C GLY A 561 -8.09 -20.73 60.75
N PHE A 562 -8.32 -19.54 60.19
CA PHE A 562 -7.65 -18.30 60.61
C PHE A 562 -8.52 -17.47 61.57
N ALA A 563 -7.86 -16.65 62.39
CA ALA A 563 -8.53 -15.64 63.20
C ALA A 563 -9.09 -14.51 62.32
N PRO A 564 -10.20 -13.86 62.72
CA PRO A 564 -10.71 -12.70 62.00
C PRO A 564 -9.72 -11.54 62.03
N LEU A 565 -9.58 -10.87 60.91
CA LEU A 565 -8.77 -9.68 60.71
C LEU A 565 -9.57 -8.42 61.03
N ALA A 566 -8.86 -7.41 61.51
CA ALA A 566 -9.35 -6.04 61.59
C ALA A 566 -8.34 -5.14 60.87
N ILE A 567 -8.82 -4.08 60.22
CA ILE A 567 -7.95 -3.16 59.47
C ILE A 567 -8.07 -1.73 59.97
N GLY A 568 -7.02 -0.94 59.78
CA GLY A 568 -7.04 0.51 59.87
C GLY A 568 -6.92 1.10 58.47
N ILE A 569 -7.72 2.12 58.15
CA ILE A 569 -7.66 2.83 56.87
C ILE A 569 -7.48 4.33 57.12
N GLY A 570 -6.48 4.93 56.48
CA GLY A 570 -6.21 6.36 56.48
C GLY A 570 -6.31 6.97 55.09
N LEU A 571 -7.06 8.07 54.96
CA LEU A 571 -7.21 8.82 53.71
C LEU A 571 -6.74 10.26 53.83
N ASN A 572 -5.95 10.71 52.86
CA ASN A 572 -5.61 12.12 52.71
C ASN A 572 -5.74 12.58 51.26
N THR A 573 -6.21 13.81 51.07
CA THR A 573 -6.38 14.44 49.76
C THR A 573 -5.46 15.64 49.65
N GLY A 574 -4.76 15.77 48.52
CA GLY A 574 -3.91 16.91 48.23
C GLY A 574 -3.04 16.69 47.01
N THR A 575 -2.20 17.67 46.71
CA THR A 575 -1.27 17.60 45.59
C THR A 575 -0.17 16.56 45.86
N ALA A 576 0.09 15.70 44.90
CA ALA A 576 1.22 14.78 44.89
C ALA A 576 1.86 14.73 43.50
N VAL A 577 3.17 14.47 43.46
CA VAL A 577 3.91 14.32 42.21
C VAL A 577 3.80 12.89 41.73
N LEU A 578 3.34 12.69 40.49
CA LEU A 578 3.34 11.39 39.84
C LEU A 578 4.66 11.12 39.14
N GLY A 579 5.21 9.93 39.34
CA GLY A 579 6.49 9.60 38.73
C GLY A 579 6.76 8.10 38.63
N ASN A 580 7.70 7.78 37.75
CA ASN A 580 8.36 6.48 37.74
C ASN A 580 9.57 6.55 38.68
N ILE A 581 9.46 5.95 39.87
CA ILE A 581 10.56 5.89 40.83
C ILE A 581 11.22 4.52 40.77
N GLY A 582 12.54 4.52 40.72
CA GLY A 582 13.35 3.32 40.86
C GLY A 582 14.63 3.38 40.04
N SER A 583 15.25 2.22 39.83
CA SER A 583 16.44 2.13 38.97
C SER A 583 16.03 1.92 37.51
N ALA A 584 16.95 2.13 36.57
CA ALA A 584 16.71 1.88 35.14
C ALA A 584 16.20 0.45 34.83
N LYS A 585 16.42 -0.50 35.73
CA LYS A 585 15.98 -1.91 35.60
C LYS A 585 14.64 -2.20 36.28
N LYS A 586 14.15 -1.34 37.17
CA LYS A 586 12.88 -1.51 37.90
C LYS A 586 12.33 -0.14 38.29
N LEU A 587 11.36 0.33 37.52
CA LEU A 587 10.61 1.57 37.76
C LEU A 587 9.20 1.21 38.23
N ASN A 588 8.73 1.84 39.30
CA ASN A 588 7.36 1.75 39.78
C ASN A 588 6.64 3.07 39.50
N TYR A 589 5.44 2.98 38.92
CA TYR A 589 4.53 4.11 38.80
C TYR A 589 3.88 4.38 40.15
N THR A 590 4.10 5.56 40.73
CA THR A 590 3.72 5.86 42.12
C THR A 590 3.50 7.36 42.32
N VAL A 591 2.87 7.72 43.42
CA VAL A 591 2.70 9.11 43.87
C VAL A 591 3.67 9.41 45.02
N ILE A 592 4.26 10.61 45.01
CA ILE A 592 5.15 11.10 46.07
C ILE A 592 4.68 12.44 46.56
N GLY A 593 4.80 12.66 47.86
CA GLY A 593 4.70 14.00 48.43
C GLY A 593 4.32 13.93 49.89
N GLU A 594 4.21 15.11 50.49
CA GLU A 594 3.71 15.26 51.85
C GLU A 594 2.30 14.65 52.00
N THR A 595 1.47 14.74 50.95
CA THR A 595 0.12 14.15 50.89
C THR A 595 0.13 12.65 51.19
N VAL A 596 1.11 11.91 50.66
CA VAL A 596 1.26 10.46 50.85
C VAL A 596 1.67 10.14 52.29
N ASN A 597 2.64 10.89 52.82
CA ASN A 597 3.13 10.71 54.19
C ASN A 597 2.03 10.98 55.21
N LEU A 598 1.18 11.99 54.97
CA LEU A 598 0.05 12.30 55.85
C LEU A 598 -1.00 11.18 55.85
N ALA A 599 -1.31 10.57 54.70
CA ALA A 599 -2.25 9.43 54.64
C ALA A 599 -1.77 8.24 55.48
N SER A 600 -0.50 7.84 55.32
CA SER A 600 0.10 6.73 56.09
C SER A 600 0.10 7.00 57.59
N ARG A 601 0.34 8.24 58.02
CA ARG A 601 0.31 8.58 59.45
C ARG A 601 -1.09 8.58 60.03
N VAL A 602 -2.07 9.06 59.26
CA VAL A 602 -3.48 9.07 59.65
C VAL A 602 -4.03 7.65 59.81
N GLU A 603 -3.61 6.72 58.95
CA GLU A 603 -3.88 5.29 59.11
C GLU A 603 -3.40 4.80 60.49
N GLY A 604 -2.16 5.10 60.88
CA GLY A 604 -1.62 4.68 62.18
C GLY A 604 -2.39 5.20 63.41
N LEU A 605 -3.20 6.26 63.26
CA LEU A 605 -4.05 6.79 64.34
C LEU A 605 -5.31 5.97 64.57
N THR A 606 -5.74 5.18 63.59
CA THR A 606 -6.96 4.37 63.64
C THR A 606 -7.01 3.49 64.89
N LYS A 607 -5.86 2.90 65.28
CA LYS A 607 -5.72 2.10 66.50
C LYS A 607 -5.95 2.93 67.77
N GLY A 608 -5.35 4.11 67.85
CA GLY A 608 -5.40 4.97 69.03
C GLY A 608 -6.78 5.58 69.29
N TYR A 609 -7.59 5.78 68.26
CA TYR A 609 -8.97 6.26 68.39
C TYR A 609 -10.02 5.13 68.36
N GLY A 610 -9.60 3.91 68.02
CA GLY A 610 -10.50 2.75 67.89
C GLY A 610 -11.45 2.83 66.70
N CYS A 611 -11.16 3.69 65.72
CA CYS A 611 -11.96 3.89 64.52
C CYS A 611 -11.30 3.16 63.34
N PRO A 612 -12.05 2.39 62.53
CA PRO A 612 -11.45 1.62 61.43
C PRO A 612 -11.08 2.49 60.21
N LEU A 613 -11.68 3.67 60.06
CA LEU A 613 -11.43 4.61 58.97
C LEU A 613 -11.27 6.02 59.52
N ILE A 614 -10.15 6.68 59.18
CA ILE A 614 -9.89 8.08 59.49
C ILE A 614 -9.55 8.83 58.19
N ILE A 615 -10.14 10.01 58.03
CA ILE A 615 -9.87 10.91 56.90
C ILE A 615 -9.35 12.25 57.42
N THR A 616 -8.51 12.92 56.65
CA THR A 616 -8.08 14.29 56.97
C THR A 616 -9.15 15.32 56.67
N GLU A 617 -9.01 16.53 57.21
CA GLU A 617 -9.83 17.69 56.86
C GLU A 617 -9.85 17.99 55.36
N PHE A 618 -8.73 17.73 54.66
CA PHE A 618 -8.62 17.95 53.22
C PHE A 618 -9.54 17.00 52.44
N THR A 619 -9.55 15.72 52.81
CA THR A 619 -10.49 14.74 52.27
C THR A 619 -11.92 15.11 52.65
N CYS A 620 -12.19 15.43 53.92
CA CYS A 620 -13.53 15.80 54.38
C CYS A 620 -14.08 17.01 53.62
N ARG A 621 -13.25 18.03 53.35
CA ARG A 621 -13.63 19.21 52.56
C ARG A 621 -13.91 18.85 51.10
N ALA A 622 -13.11 17.97 50.50
CA ALA A 622 -13.30 17.51 49.12
C ALA A 622 -14.60 16.71 48.91
N LEU A 623 -15.18 16.13 49.97
CA LEU A 623 -16.48 15.46 49.92
C LEU A 623 -17.67 16.43 49.78
N GLY A 624 -17.49 17.73 50.05
CA GLY A 624 -18.54 18.74 49.90
C GLY A 624 -19.81 18.49 50.74
N GLY A 625 -19.69 17.77 51.87
CA GLY A 625 -20.84 17.47 52.76
C GLY A 625 -21.77 16.35 52.28
N LYS A 626 -21.40 15.62 51.22
CA LYS A 626 -22.14 14.44 50.73
C LYS A 626 -22.15 13.30 51.74
N ILE A 627 -21.00 13.06 52.38
CA ILE A 627 -20.81 12.02 53.40
C ILE A 627 -20.64 12.70 54.77
N PRO A 628 -21.56 12.48 55.73
CA PRO A 628 -21.44 13.02 57.08
C PRO A 628 -20.19 12.49 57.79
N CYS A 629 -19.36 13.39 58.30
CA CYS A 629 -18.08 13.07 58.93
C CYS A 629 -18.02 13.74 60.31
N GLY A 630 -17.74 12.98 61.36
CA GLY A 630 -17.57 13.50 62.72
C GLY A 630 -16.11 13.81 63.01
N VAL A 631 -15.83 14.98 63.60
CA VAL A 631 -14.47 15.33 64.02
C VAL A 631 -14.00 14.45 65.17
N LEU A 632 -12.81 13.90 65.03
CA LEU A 632 -12.16 13.09 66.06
C LEU A 632 -11.19 13.95 66.88
N ASP A 633 -10.26 14.63 66.23
CA ASP A 633 -9.21 15.36 66.94
C ASP A 633 -8.48 16.35 66.01
N ALA A 634 -7.62 17.18 66.60
CA ALA A 634 -6.60 17.95 65.91
C ALA A 634 -5.22 17.39 66.30
N VAL A 635 -4.45 16.93 65.32
CA VAL A 635 -3.18 16.23 65.54
C VAL A 635 -2.01 16.93 64.86
N ARG A 636 -0.87 17.02 65.56
CA ARG A 636 0.41 17.41 64.98
C ARG A 636 1.15 16.14 64.59
N VAL A 637 1.26 15.90 63.29
CA VAL A 637 2.07 14.81 62.77
C VAL A 637 3.53 15.25 62.60
N LYS A 638 4.47 14.37 62.93
CA LYS A 638 5.92 14.65 62.92
C LYS A 638 6.39 15.26 61.60
N GLY A 639 6.88 16.50 61.60
CA GLY A 639 7.34 17.19 60.40
C GLY A 639 6.34 18.18 59.79
N LYS A 640 5.14 18.33 60.37
CA LYS A 640 4.28 19.51 60.14
C LYS A 640 4.21 20.38 61.39
N THR A 641 4.33 21.69 61.20
CA THR A 641 4.14 22.70 62.25
C THR A 641 2.66 23.10 62.41
N GLU A 642 1.80 22.79 61.45
CA GLU A 642 0.36 23.09 61.51
C GLU A 642 -0.43 21.84 61.92
N PRO A 643 -1.37 21.95 62.88
CA PRO A 643 -2.25 20.85 63.23
C PRO A 643 -3.23 20.53 62.10
N VAL A 644 -3.48 19.25 61.87
CA VAL A 644 -4.46 18.77 60.90
C VAL A 644 -5.63 18.17 61.66
N ARG A 645 -6.85 18.58 61.31
CA ARG A 645 -8.06 17.93 61.85
C ARG A 645 -8.29 16.59 61.18
N ILE A 646 -8.65 15.60 61.99
CA ILE A 646 -9.00 14.25 61.52
C ILE A 646 -10.48 13.97 61.81
N TYR A 647 -11.11 13.25 60.89
CA TYR A 647 -12.53 12.97 60.87
C TYR A 647 -12.78 11.48 60.65
N GLN A 648 -13.94 11.02 61.07
CA GLN A 648 -14.47 9.69 60.76
C GLN A 648 -15.76 9.82 59.94
N PRO A 649 -15.87 9.16 58.78
CA PRO A 649 -17.16 8.97 58.10
C PRO A 649 -18.13 8.18 59.00
N LEU A 650 -19.34 8.71 59.20
CA LEU A 650 -20.33 8.15 60.15
C LEU A 650 -21.42 7.30 59.50
N VAL A 651 -21.24 6.92 58.23
CA VAL A 651 -22.22 6.16 57.46
C VAL A 651 -21.62 4.84 56.96
N ARG A 652 -22.50 3.87 56.70
CA ARG A 652 -22.17 2.67 55.93
C ARG A 652 -22.31 2.96 54.43
N LEU A 653 -21.95 1.98 53.61
CA LEU A 653 -22.21 2.06 52.17
C LEU A 653 -23.73 2.07 51.92
N ASN A 654 -24.19 2.95 51.02
CA ASN A 654 -25.61 3.11 50.67
C ASN A 654 -26.55 3.30 51.89
N PRO A 655 -26.34 4.34 52.73
CA PRO A 655 -27.13 4.55 53.92
C PRO A 655 -28.58 4.89 53.56
N SER A 656 -29.53 4.48 54.41
CA SER A 656 -30.91 4.94 54.31
C SER A 656 -30.99 6.46 54.58
N PRO A 657 -32.05 7.16 54.13
CA PRO A 657 -32.24 8.57 54.45
C PRO A 657 -32.21 8.86 55.96
N GLU A 658 -32.78 7.96 56.77
CA GLU A 658 -32.79 8.05 58.23
C GLU A 658 -31.38 7.90 58.82
N GLU A 659 -30.59 6.93 58.35
CA GLU A 659 -29.20 6.76 58.78
C GLU A 659 -28.34 7.99 58.44
N LEU A 660 -28.59 8.61 57.29
CA LEU A 660 -27.90 9.84 56.87
C LEU A 660 -28.23 11.02 57.80
N GLU A 661 -29.51 11.19 58.19
CA GLU A 661 -29.94 12.23 59.12
C GLU A 661 -29.32 12.04 60.51
N ILE A 662 -29.35 10.81 61.03
CA ILE A 662 -28.71 10.45 62.31
C ILE A 662 -27.21 10.74 62.24
N ALA A 663 -26.54 10.37 61.15
CA ALA A 663 -25.11 10.63 60.96
C ALA A 663 -24.79 12.13 60.89
N ARG A 664 -25.65 12.95 60.24
CA ARG A 664 -25.50 14.41 60.22
C ARG A 664 -25.68 15.03 61.61
N ALA A 665 -26.69 14.59 62.36
CA ALA A 665 -26.92 15.04 63.73
C ALA A 665 -25.74 14.67 64.63
N THR A 666 -25.25 13.43 64.52
CA THR A 666 -24.09 12.93 65.27
C THR A 666 -22.82 13.71 64.95
N ALA A 667 -22.55 13.96 63.65
CA ALA A 667 -21.41 14.78 63.22
C ALA A 667 -21.46 16.19 63.81
N LYS A 668 -22.65 16.81 63.85
CA LYS A 668 -22.86 18.14 64.45
C LYS A 668 -22.55 18.14 65.94
N VAL A 669 -23.05 17.15 66.69
CA VAL A 669 -22.77 17.00 68.13
C VAL A 669 -21.28 16.78 68.38
N MET A 670 -20.61 15.95 67.57
CA MET A 670 -19.15 15.73 67.66
C MET A 670 -18.38 17.03 67.42
N GLU A 671 -18.77 17.82 66.42
CA GLU A 671 -18.14 19.12 66.11
C GLU A 671 -18.35 20.14 67.24
N GLU A 672 -19.56 20.23 67.78
CA GLU A 672 -19.87 21.09 68.93
C GLU A 672 -19.10 20.67 70.19
N ALA A 673 -19.06 19.37 70.50
CA ALA A 673 -18.31 18.82 71.64
C ALA A 673 -16.81 19.13 71.53
N PHE A 674 -16.24 18.96 70.33
CA PHE A 674 -14.84 19.24 70.08
C PHE A 674 -14.51 20.74 70.12
N ASN A 675 -15.38 21.60 69.59
CA ASN A 675 -15.20 23.05 69.68
C ASN A 675 -15.29 23.56 71.13
N LEU A 676 -16.16 22.99 71.96
CA LEU A 676 -16.22 23.28 73.40
C LEU A 676 -14.94 22.82 74.12
N TYR A 677 -14.39 21.67 73.72
CA TYR A 677 -13.07 21.22 74.19
C TYR A 677 -11.97 22.22 73.83
N LEU A 678 -11.90 22.67 72.57
CA LEU A 678 -10.92 23.69 72.16
C LEU A 678 -11.14 25.04 72.89
N ALA A 679 -12.39 25.39 73.20
CA ALA A 679 -12.75 26.59 73.96
C ALA A 679 -12.58 26.45 75.48
N ARG A 680 -12.02 25.32 75.96
CA ARG A 680 -11.80 25.02 77.40
C ARG A 680 -13.08 24.97 78.24
N LYS A 681 -14.23 24.75 77.60
CA LYS A 681 -15.53 24.56 78.27
C LYS A 681 -15.72 23.08 78.60
N TRP A 682 -14.91 22.58 79.53
CA TRP A 682 -14.74 21.16 79.83
C TRP A 682 -16.05 20.44 80.15
N GLN A 683 -16.84 20.97 81.07
CA GLN A 683 -18.08 20.31 81.49
C GLN A 683 -19.14 20.29 80.38
N GLU A 684 -19.26 21.36 79.60
CA GLU A 684 -20.18 21.42 78.46
C GLU A 684 -19.76 20.41 77.38
N SER A 685 -18.44 20.30 77.11
CA SER A 685 -17.89 19.31 76.17
C SER A 685 -18.14 17.86 76.63
N ILE A 686 -17.89 17.55 77.91
CA ILE A 686 -18.17 16.21 78.48
C ILE A 686 -19.65 15.87 78.36
N ASN A 687 -20.55 16.81 78.67
CA ASN A 687 -21.99 16.58 78.58
C ASN A 687 -22.42 16.17 77.17
N LEU A 688 -21.85 16.81 76.12
CA LEU A 688 -22.12 16.41 74.74
C LEU A 688 -21.50 15.05 74.40
N TYR A 689 -20.25 14.76 74.80
CA TYR A 689 -19.63 13.46 74.57
C TYR A 689 -20.38 12.29 75.25
N LEU A 690 -21.05 12.53 76.38
CA LEU A 690 -21.90 11.55 77.05
C LEU A 690 -23.20 11.24 76.28
N THR A 691 -23.68 12.15 75.43
CA THR A 691 -24.85 11.89 74.55
C THR A 691 -24.53 11.00 73.35
N LEU A 692 -23.24 10.88 73.00
CA LEU A 692 -22.78 10.06 71.89
C LEU A 692 -22.62 8.59 72.30
N ALA A 693 -22.53 7.70 71.31
CA ALA A 693 -22.24 6.29 71.55
C ALA A 693 -20.91 6.12 72.31
N GLN A 694 -20.94 5.34 73.39
CA GLN A 694 -19.78 5.12 74.25
C GLN A 694 -18.84 4.09 73.62
N ASN A 695 -17.76 4.57 73.00
CA ASN A 695 -16.76 3.78 72.29
C ASN A 695 -15.34 4.13 72.77
N VAL A 696 -14.31 3.66 72.07
CA VAL A 696 -12.91 3.97 72.44
C VAL A 696 -12.62 5.46 72.32
N TYR A 697 -13.10 6.10 71.25
CA TYR A 697 -12.92 7.53 71.02
C TYR A 697 -13.58 8.40 72.10
N THR A 698 -14.88 8.23 72.34
CA THR A 698 -15.62 9.08 73.28
C THR A 698 -15.11 8.94 74.72
N ARG A 699 -14.76 7.72 75.15
CA ARG A 699 -14.09 7.51 76.44
C ARG A 699 -12.73 8.20 76.50
N LYS A 700 -11.92 8.07 75.46
CA LYS A 700 -10.60 8.73 75.39
C LYS A 700 -10.72 10.25 75.47
N MET A 701 -11.72 10.84 74.82
CA MET A 701 -11.98 12.28 74.91
C MET A 701 -12.42 12.69 76.31
N ILE A 702 -13.36 11.96 76.93
CA ILE A 702 -13.81 12.23 78.30
C ILE A 702 -12.66 12.11 79.30
N GLU A 703 -11.84 11.06 79.21
CA GLU A 703 -10.64 10.86 80.04
C GLU A 703 -9.64 12.01 79.86
N ARG A 704 -9.41 12.44 78.61
CA ARG A 704 -8.51 13.56 78.31
C ARG A 704 -9.05 14.87 78.89
N ILE A 705 -10.34 15.16 78.72
CA ILE A 705 -10.95 16.37 79.25
C ILE A 705 -10.91 16.37 80.78
N ASN A 706 -11.19 15.22 81.42
CA ASN A 706 -11.06 15.07 82.88
C ASN A 706 -9.62 15.29 83.35
N HIS A 707 -8.63 14.80 82.61
CA HIS A 707 -7.22 15.04 82.90
C HIS A 707 -6.88 16.54 82.84
N TYR A 708 -7.32 17.27 81.81
CA TYR A 708 -7.09 18.71 81.70
C TYR A 708 -7.91 19.56 82.69
N MET A 709 -9.06 19.06 83.14
CA MET A 709 -9.83 19.68 84.20
C MET A 709 -9.10 19.59 85.55
N GLN A 710 -8.29 18.56 85.76
CA GLN A 710 -7.44 18.38 86.95
C GLN A 710 -6.05 19.02 86.78
N ASN A 711 -5.55 19.12 85.55
CA ASN A 711 -4.21 19.63 85.21
C ASN A 711 -4.34 20.65 84.07
N ASP A 712 -4.54 21.93 84.43
CA ASP A 712 -4.75 22.99 83.46
C ASP A 712 -3.55 23.12 82.50
N PRO A 713 -3.74 22.95 81.17
CA PRO A 713 -2.64 22.98 80.21
C PRO A 713 -2.03 24.38 79.96
N GLY A 714 -2.56 25.44 80.58
CA GLY A 714 -2.02 26.80 80.52
C GLY A 714 -2.47 27.61 79.29
N GLU A 715 -2.06 28.88 79.22
CA GLU A 715 -2.52 29.83 78.18
C GLU A 715 -1.99 29.54 76.77
N ASN A 716 -0.87 28.81 76.65
CA ASN A 716 -0.24 28.47 75.36
C ASN A 716 -0.72 27.13 74.79
N TRP A 717 -1.79 26.54 75.34
CA TRP A 717 -2.35 25.28 74.86
C TRP A 717 -3.14 25.49 73.56
N ASP A 718 -2.75 24.77 72.52
CA ASP A 718 -3.34 24.88 71.18
C ASP A 718 -4.43 23.83 70.90
N GLY A 719 -4.77 22.99 71.89
CA GLY A 719 -5.78 21.94 71.74
C GLY A 719 -5.29 20.67 71.06
N VAL A 720 -4.01 20.63 70.66
CA VAL A 720 -3.47 19.63 69.75
C VAL A 720 -2.70 18.54 70.50
N LEU A 721 -2.90 17.28 70.09
CA LEU A 721 -2.06 16.19 70.56
C LEU A 721 -0.69 16.24 69.85
N GLY A 722 0.37 16.57 70.59
CA GLY A 722 1.76 16.42 70.14
C GLY A 722 2.19 14.95 70.24
N MET A 723 2.59 14.33 69.13
CA MET A 723 3.07 12.95 69.13
C MET A 723 4.58 12.88 69.36
N GLU A 724 4.97 12.40 70.55
CA GLU A 724 6.33 11.96 70.85
C GLU A 724 6.39 10.42 70.83
N THR A 725 6.26 9.76 69.68
CA THR A 725 6.90 8.45 69.40
C THR A 725 6.71 8.00 67.95
N LYS A 726 7.57 7.04 67.56
CA LYS A 726 8.18 6.75 66.25
C LYS A 726 7.37 6.98 64.98
#